data_AF-A0A958R1H8-F1
#
_entry.id   AF-A0A958R1H8-F1
#
_cell.length_a   1.000
_cell.length_b   1.000
_cell.length_c   1.000
_cell.angle_alpha   90.00
_cell.angle_beta   90.00
_cell.angle_gamma   90.00
#
_symmetry.space_group_name_H-M   'P 1'
#
loop_
_entity.id
_entity.type
_entity.pdbx_description
1 polymer ?
#
loop_
_entity_poly.entity_id
_entity_poly.type
_entity_poly.pdbx_seq_one_letter_code
_entity_poly.pdbx_strand_id
1 'polypeptide(L)'
;MKNYSNWDMLIRMTMSLVVGLCSSLSLAQDEMPQQPDPYSQIEFMTLENGLEIILAPGSAARTVKIYYEVDVGYGVESKRNLGVAHLLEHSLFRHPDLSENMSFLEVIQERGGEGNGVTSKRKTYYFATVPQAEGPWLVETFAKMMLNRSLRPEDLEKSRQEVQLEIGEPHPLHAFLGFDVSYYLTLSYLKSKDFYEYNFGLDLNSNPFSEEEVRLANQELNLRSVQKFYDNYYYPRNARLILSGAFDPTLVKESLLEGWKKEKDREGIMPPRPGVPHPRGRPHLIHSLASGSTPNIQMGSLLYDTTYVEEIAVNVFIKYIGNELMKEIRNRKGQTYTVLPNYFTEWGVGYASVELEAPREGYKEIRNTVRQAFRRVRNEGLSDEEFRKAKDLTMRQLGLVESDSESLHYLAASWREYKKRYGEDIASPYRVLTEMTRETMNQALVKHFAKERRLEYLDVPNVLFRYDEWVFGFALLLISLWICRWVLLKPFDHAGVRWIRKVRYPGLKVIEICALGTALFVFGHLRHVILTYLPELVEWRHNVIFNGYLLPWAEVLIGVGLFVGTLSFFPRKLMVEGDNLVVKSLTYYSFLIPFDKIQAVKAVPYWLVLMSPGLLWKLGWRHFVFHPFIWQKSLWVETEKHAYVFSIKNGNLASQELQSLIDKKAGHSGHDGQGEEEGRGGGEESQKSFPLQSHVM
;
A
#
# COMPACT_ATOMS: atom_id res chain seq x y z
N MET A 1 44.52 60.66 46.01
CA MET A 1 44.68 61.93 45.26
C MET A 1 45.90 61.85 44.36
N LYS A 2 45.70 61.64 43.05
CA LYS A 2 46.46 62.30 41.96
C LYS A 2 45.84 61.89 40.62
N ASN A 3 45.26 62.90 39.99
CA ASN A 3 44.70 63.08 38.65
C ASN A 3 44.98 62.00 37.60
N TYR A 4 43.89 61.37 37.12
CA TYR A 4 43.75 60.96 35.72
C TYR A 4 42.72 61.89 35.07
N SER A 5 43.19 62.95 34.41
CA SER A 5 42.35 63.74 33.50
C SER A 5 43.13 63.97 32.22
N ASN A 6 42.46 63.73 31.08
CA ASN A 6 42.79 64.08 29.70
C ASN A 6 43.12 62.91 28.74
N TRP A 7 43.56 61.74 29.21
CA TRP A 7 43.79 60.60 28.30
C TRP A 7 42.55 59.72 28.06
N ASP A 8 41.72 59.48 29.10
CA ASP A 8 40.49 58.67 28.96
C ASP A 8 39.41 59.35 28.11
N MET A 9 39.39 60.69 28.07
CA MET A 9 38.42 61.43 27.25
C MET A 9 38.79 61.35 25.76
N LEU A 10 40.09 61.34 25.43
CA LEU A 10 40.56 61.22 24.05
C LEU A 10 40.30 59.82 23.48
N ILE A 11 40.51 58.77 24.29
CA ILE A 11 40.25 57.37 23.90
C ILE A 11 38.76 57.10 23.71
N ARG A 12 37.89 57.69 24.54
CA ARG A 12 36.42 57.56 24.39
C ARG A 12 35.88 58.34 23.19
N MET A 13 36.46 59.48 22.84
CA MET A 13 36.07 60.23 21.64
C MET A 13 36.54 59.54 20.35
N THR A 14 37.73 58.94 20.33
CA THR A 14 38.20 58.19 19.13
C THR A 14 37.44 56.87 18.94
N MET A 15 37.09 56.14 20.01
CA MET A 15 36.24 54.95 19.88
C MET A 15 34.80 55.28 19.46
N SER A 16 34.23 56.40 19.91
CA SER A 16 32.87 56.78 19.50
C SER A 16 32.80 57.25 18.04
N LEU A 17 33.88 57.86 17.51
CA LEU A 17 33.97 58.21 16.09
C LEU A 17 34.17 56.97 15.19
N VAL A 18 34.90 55.95 15.63
CA VAL A 18 35.06 54.70 14.87
C VAL A 18 33.78 53.85 14.89
N VAL A 19 33.04 53.83 16.01
CA VAL A 19 31.72 53.16 16.06
C VAL A 19 30.67 53.96 15.27
N GLY A 20 30.71 55.29 15.30
CA GLY A 20 29.83 56.15 14.51
C GLY A 20 30.07 56.10 12.99
N LEU A 21 31.32 56.01 12.54
CA LEU A 21 31.67 55.90 11.12
C LEU A 21 31.44 54.50 10.54
N CYS A 22 31.46 53.44 11.36
CA CYS A 22 31.01 52.10 10.95
C CYS A 22 29.48 51.95 10.97
N SER A 23 28.74 52.86 11.61
CA SER A 23 27.28 52.86 11.62
C SER A 23 26.66 53.54 10.39
N SER A 24 27.48 54.19 9.56
CA SER A 24 27.09 54.86 8.31
C SER A 24 27.70 54.23 7.05
N LEU A 25 28.43 53.11 7.18
CA LEU A 25 28.57 52.22 6.03
C LEU A 25 27.19 51.62 5.79
N SER A 26 26.63 51.96 4.64
CA SER A 26 25.35 51.50 4.13
C SER A 26 24.92 50.17 4.76
N LEU A 27 23.67 50.12 5.23
CA LEU A 27 22.81 48.99 4.94
C LEU A 27 22.73 48.87 3.40
N ALA A 28 23.84 48.54 2.77
CA ALA A 28 23.83 47.87 1.51
C ALA A 28 23.12 46.58 1.89
N GLN A 29 21.88 46.44 1.45
CA GLN A 29 21.37 45.12 1.17
C GLN A 29 22.53 44.41 0.49
N ASP A 30 23.08 43.36 1.12
CA ASP A 30 23.93 42.41 0.42
C ASP A 30 23.04 41.86 -0.69
N GLU A 31 22.97 42.58 -1.81
CA GLU A 31 22.45 42.06 -3.05
C GLU A 31 23.37 40.88 -3.33
N MET A 32 22.82 39.67 -3.15
CA MET A 32 23.57 38.47 -3.47
C MET A 32 24.14 38.67 -4.87
N PRO A 33 25.46 38.44 -5.07
CA PRO A 33 26.04 38.56 -6.40
C PRO A 33 25.17 37.75 -7.36
N GLN A 34 24.63 38.41 -8.39
CA GLN A 34 23.76 37.75 -9.35
C GLN A 34 24.55 36.62 -10.01
N GLN A 35 24.31 35.41 -9.54
CA GLN A 35 24.82 34.22 -10.21
C GLN A 35 24.13 34.12 -11.57
N PRO A 36 24.84 33.63 -12.60
CA PRO A 36 24.21 33.35 -13.88
C PRO A 36 23.05 32.39 -13.68
N ASP A 37 22.01 32.55 -14.47
CA ASP A 37 20.86 31.65 -14.45
C ASP A 37 21.32 30.23 -14.84
N PRO A 38 21.27 29.23 -13.95
CA PRO A 38 21.78 27.89 -14.24
C PRO A 38 20.96 27.17 -15.32
N TYR A 39 19.74 27.62 -15.60
CA TYR A 39 18.92 27.08 -16.69
C TYR A 39 19.32 27.63 -18.06
N SER A 40 20.00 28.77 -18.12
CA SER A 40 20.35 29.45 -19.38
C SER A 40 21.38 28.68 -20.22
N GLN A 41 22.17 27.81 -19.59
CA GLN A 41 23.17 26.97 -20.26
C GLN A 41 22.56 25.67 -20.81
N ILE A 42 21.30 25.36 -20.49
CA ILE A 42 20.64 24.12 -20.91
C ILE A 42 20.11 24.29 -22.34
N GLU A 43 20.61 23.46 -23.25
CA GLU A 43 20.20 23.44 -24.64
C GLU A 43 19.24 22.27 -24.91
N PHE A 44 18.15 22.57 -25.63
CA PHE A 44 17.19 21.58 -26.11
C PHE A 44 17.28 21.52 -27.63
N MET A 45 17.39 20.32 -28.18
CA MET A 45 17.34 20.11 -29.62
C MET A 45 16.64 18.79 -29.96
N THR A 46 16.22 18.65 -31.20
CA THR A 46 15.64 17.42 -31.71
C THR A 46 16.38 17.04 -32.98
N LEU A 47 16.86 15.80 -33.05
CA LEU A 47 17.50 15.27 -34.26
C LEU A 47 16.45 15.07 -35.36
N GLU A 48 16.89 14.96 -36.61
CA GLU A 48 15.99 14.74 -37.77
C GLU A 48 15.14 13.47 -37.64
N ASN A 49 15.68 12.44 -36.98
CA ASN A 49 14.94 11.20 -36.69
C ASN A 49 13.93 11.34 -35.54
N GLY A 50 13.86 12.50 -34.87
CA GLY A 50 12.91 12.80 -33.82
C GLY A 50 13.40 12.52 -32.39
N LEU A 51 14.66 12.07 -32.20
CA LEU A 51 15.25 11.92 -30.87
C LEU A 51 15.44 13.29 -30.20
N GLU A 52 14.87 13.46 -29.01
CA GLU A 52 15.07 14.66 -28.18
C GLU A 52 16.44 14.59 -27.49
N ILE A 53 17.25 15.64 -27.60
CA ILE A 53 18.55 15.77 -26.96
C ILE A 53 18.52 16.97 -26.03
N ILE A 54 18.97 16.78 -24.79
CA ILE A 54 19.06 17.81 -23.76
C ILE A 54 20.51 17.87 -23.29
N LEU A 55 21.16 19.02 -23.46
CA LEU A 55 22.54 19.24 -23.04
C LEU A 55 22.55 20.22 -21.86
N ALA A 56 23.08 19.79 -20.72
CA ALA A 56 23.26 20.58 -19.52
C ALA A 56 24.75 20.64 -19.14
N PRO A 57 25.56 21.43 -19.88
CA PRO A 57 26.98 21.58 -19.58
C PRO A 57 27.17 22.25 -18.21
N GLY A 58 28.21 21.83 -17.51
CA GLY A 58 28.64 22.41 -16.23
C GLY A 58 30.15 22.48 -16.18
N SER A 59 30.71 23.68 -16.30
CA SER A 59 32.17 23.88 -16.34
C SER A 59 32.87 23.58 -15.02
N ALA A 60 32.14 23.57 -13.90
CA ALA A 60 32.66 23.23 -12.59
C ALA A 60 32.60 21.73 -12.27
N ALA A 61 31.82 20.95 -13.04
CA ALA A 61 31.74 19.51 -12.89
C ALA A 61 33.07 18.84 -13.32
N ARG A 62 33.29 17.62 -12.84
CA ARG A 62 34.45 16.78 -13.22
C ARG A 62 34.07 15.45 -13.84
N THR A 63 32.77 15.24 -14.02
CA THR A 63 32.16 14.02 -14.52
C THR A 63 31.18 14.39 -15.63
N VAL A 64 30.91 13.43 -16.50
CA VAL A 64 29.84 13.49 -17.49
C VAL A 64 28.82 12.42 -17.13
N LYS A 65 27.56 12.80 -17.03
CA LYS A 65 26.44 11.90 -16.81
C LYS A 65 25.55 11.87 -18.06
N ILE A 66 25.13 10.68 -18.45
CA ILE A 66 24.21 10.46 -19.56
C ILE A 66 22.95 9.75 -19.03
N TYR A 67 21.79 10.14 -19.53
CA TYR A 67 20.52 9.42 -19.39
C TYR A 67 19.95 9.17 -20.76
N TYR A 68 19.51 7.94 -21.01
CA TYR A 68 18.63 7.61 -22.12
C TYR A 68 17.30 7.17 -21.54
N GLU A 69 16.26 8.00 -21.72
CA GLU A 69 14.92 7.72 -21.20
C GLU A 69 13.97 7.36 -22.34
N VAL A 70 13.19 6.30 -22.15
CA VAL A 70 12.13 5.87 -23.07
C VAL A 70 10.80 5.98 -22.34
N ASP A 71 9.78 6.60 -22.96
CA ASP A 71 8.46 6.81 -22.35
C ASP A 71 7.58 5.54 -22.36
N VAL A 72 8.17 4.38 -22.05
CA VAL A 72 7.49 3.08 -21.88
C VAL A 72 7.96 2.40 -20.59
N GLY A 73 7.11 1.57 -19.98
CA GLY A 73 7.47 0.75 -18.83
C GLY A 73 6.52 -0.44 -18.69
N TYR A 74 6.38 -1.02 -17.50
CA TYR A 74 5.52 -2.20 -17.29
C TYR A 74 4.02 -1.93 -17.50
N GLY A 75 3.58 -0.67 -17.59
CA GLY A 75 2.19 -0.27 -17.75
C GLY A 75 1.55 -0.60 -19.11
N VAL A 76 2.35 -1.01 -20.10
CA VAL A 76 1.86 -1.50 -21.42
C VAL A 76 1.88 -3.02 -21.54
N GLU A 77 2.29 -3.72 -20.48
CA GLU A 77 2.35 -5.17 -20.46
C GLU A 77 0.94 -5.78 -20.35
N SER A 78 0.83 -7.00 -20.84
CA SER A 78 -0.36 -7.84 -20.79
C SER A 78 0.01 -9.18 -20.18
N LYS A 79 -1.00 -10.00 -19.83
CA LYS A 79 -0.78 -11.37 -19.34
C LYS A 79 0.15 -12.23 -20.22
N ARG A 80 0.33 -11.88 -21.50
CA ARG A 80 1.18 -12.63 -22.45
C ARG A 80 2.65 -12.21 -22.44
N ASN A 81 2.99 -11.08 -21.82
CA ASN A 81 4.33 -10.49 -21.85
C ASN A 81 4.65 -9.73 -20.55
N LEU A 82 4.18 -10.24 -19.40
CA LEU A 82 4.49 -9.65 -18.10
C LEU A 82 5.98 -9.75 -17.81
N GLY A 83 6.56 -8.68 -17.26
CA GLY A 83 7.98 -8.57 -16.95
C GLY A 83 8.88 -8.33 -18.17
N VAL A 84 8.33 -8.13 -19.36
CA VAL A 84 9.12 -7.98 -20.60
C VAL A 84 9.89 -6.66 -20.62
N ALA A 85 9.36 -5.58 -20.03
CA ALA A 85 10.04 -4.29 -19.98
C ALA A 85 11.31 -4.38 -19.14
N HIS A 86 11.21 -4.99 -17.95
CA HIS A 86 12.34 -5.20 -17.05
C HIS A 86 13.36 -6.19 -17.64
N LEU A 87 12.89 -7.27 -18.28
CA LEU A 87 13.80 -8.22 -18.92
C LEU A 87 14.54 -7.59 -20.12
N LEU A 88 13.88 -6.73 -20.90
CA LEU A 88 14.54 -5.97 -21.96
C LEU A 88 15.61 -5.04 -21.39
N GLU A 89 15.33 -4.37 -20.26
CA GLU A 89 16.30 -3.53 -19.56
C GLU A 89 17.62 -4.26 -19.30
N HIS A 90 17.56 -5.40 -18.64
CA HIS A 90 18.75 -6.24 -18.39
C HIS A 90 19.40 -6.71 -19.69
N SER A 91 18.60 -7.07 -20.69
CA SER A 91 19.10 -7.58 -21.97
C SER A 91 19.91 -6.54 -22.75
N LEU A 92 19.57 -5.25 -22.64
CA LEU A 92 20.29 -4.18 -23.35
C LEU A 92 21.68 -3.89 -22.76
N PHE A 93 21.99 -4.34 -21.55
CA PHE A 93 23.36 -4.26 -21.02
C PHE A 93 24.32 -5.27 -21.67
N ARG A 94 23.82 -6.18 -22.50
CA ARG A 94 24.61 -7.21 -23.18
C ARG A 94 24.70 -6.91 -24.67
N HIS A 95 25.85 -7.24 -25.26
CA HIS A 95 26.11 -6.97 -26.67
C HIS A 95 27.09 -8.00 -27.27
N PRO A 96 26.90 -8.43 -28.54
CA PRO A 96 27.80 -9.38 -29.20
C PRO A 96 29.26 -8.92 -29.30
N ASP A 97 29.49 -7.62 -29.47
CA ASP A 97 30.84 -7.03 -29.54
C ASP A 97 31.57 -6.95 -28.19
N LEU A 98 30.89 -7.24 -27.07
CA LEU A 98 31.52 -7.34 -25.76
C LEU A 98 32.04 -8.76 -25.53
N SER A 99 33.05 -8.91 -24.66
CA SER A 99 33.49 -10.25 -24.27
C SER A 99 32.33 -11.02 -23.63
N GLU A 100 32.33 -12.36 -23.74
CA GLU A 100 31.22 -13.20 -23.26
C GLU A 100 30.90 -13.05 -21.76
N ASN A 101 31.86 -12.53 -20.99
CA ASN A 101 31.78 -12.33 -19.55
C ASN A 101 31.64 -10.85 -19.16
N MET A 102 31.38 -9.94 -20.11
CA MET A 102 31.21 -8.52 -19.84
C MET A 102 29.84 -7.99 -20.27
N SER A 103 29.35 -7.05 -19.49
CA SER A 103 28.22 -6.17 -19.75
C SER A 103 28.72 -4.74 -19.97
N PHE A 104 27.87 -3.88 -20.53
CA PHE A 104 28.18 -2.44 -20.60
C PHE A 104 28.42 -1.83 -19.22
N LEU A 105 27.75 -2.33 -18.17
CA LEU A 105 27.97 -1.87 -16.80
C LEU A 105 29.41 -2.14 -16.33
N GLU A 106 29.94 -3.32 -16.61
CA GLU A 106 31.33 -3.67 -16.28
C GLU A 106 32.33 -2.85 -17.10
N VAL A 107 32.08 -2.65 -18.40
CA VAL A 107 32.97 -1.83 -19.25
C VAL A 107 32.97 -0.36 -18.78
N ILE A 108 31.82 0.16 -18.34
CA ILE A 108 31.73 1.50 -17.73
C ILE A 108 32.53 1.54 -16.42
N GLN A 109 32.41 0.50 -15.59
CA GLN A 109 33.13 0.39 -14.32
C GLN A 109 34.65 0.30 -14.50
N GLU A 110 35.14 -0.43 -15.51
CA GLU A 110 36.57 -0.51 -15.85
C GLU A 110 37.17 0.85 -16.24
N ARG A 111 36.34 1.78 -16.72
CA ARG A 111 36.72 3.17 -17.00
C ARG A 111 36.51 4.13 -15.83
N GLY A 112 36.27 3.58 -14.63
CA GLY A 112 36.07 4.35 -13.41
C GLY A 112 34.71 5.05 -13.35
N GLY A 113 33.73 4.60 -14.15
CA GLY A 113 32.36 5.06 -14.09
C GLY A 113 31.44 4.17 -13.27
N GLU A 114 30.18 4.57 -13.20
CA GLU A 114 29.08 3.79 -12.65
C GLU A 114 27.85 3.96 -13.55
N GLY A 115 26.96 2.98 -13.57
CA GLY A 115 25.73 3.05 -14.36
C GLY A 115 24.69 2.04 -13.91
N ASN A 116 23.44 2.27 -14.31
CA ASN A 116 22.33 1.36 -14.04
C ASN A 116 21.15 1.62 -14.98
N GLY A 117 20.12 0.78 -14.89
CA GLY A 117 18.82 0.94 -15.50
C GLY A 117 17.71 0.94 -14.45
N VAL A 118 16.58 1.56 -14.77
CA VAL A 118 15.38 1.48 -13.95
C VAL A 118 14.15 1.42 -14.85
N THR A 119 13.30 0.44 -14.59
CA THR A 119 11.98 0.31 -15.21
C THR A 119 10.87 0.67 -14.23
N SER A 120 10.10 1.71 -14.57
CA SER A 120 8.89 2.13 -13.84
C SER A 120 7.63 1.75 -14.63
N LYS A 121 6.43 2.17 -14.18
CA LYS A 121 5.19 1.89 -14.91
C LYS A 121 5.19 2.47 -16.31
N ARG A 122 5.79 3.65 -16.49
CA ARG A 122 5.62 4.47 -17.70
C ARG A 122 6.92 4.90 -18.36
N LYS A 123 8.05 4.69 -17.70
CA LYS A 123 9.37 5.05 -18.18
C LYS A 123 10.38 3.96 -17.87
N THR A 124 11.28 3.72 -18.81
CA THR A 124 12.51 2.96 -18.59
C THR A 124 13.65 3.87 -18.93
N TYR A 125 14.61 4.02 -18.03
CA TYR A 125 15.77 4.88 -18.25
C TYR A 125 17.06 4.18 -17.88
N TYR A 126 18.08 4.45 -18.68
CA TYR A 126 19.44 3.94 -18.52
C TYR A 126 20.34 5.13 -18.27
N PHE A 127 21.24 5.01 -17.31
CA PHE A 127 22.12 6.11 -16.97
C PHE A 127 23.50 5.64 -16.60
N ALA A 128 24.47 6.51 -16.82
CA ALA A 128 25.85 6.28 -16.41
C ALA A 128 26.57 7.59 -16.18
N THR A 129 27.52 7.56 -15.25
CA THR A 129 28.41 8.67 -14.92
C THR A 129 29.86 8.20 -15.09
N VAL A 130 30.67 9.00 -15.78
CA VAL A 130 32.10 8.73 -15.99
C VAL A 130 32.95 9.97 -15.69
N PRO A 131 34.26 9.83 -15.44
CA PRO A 131 35.18 10.96 -15.42
C PRO A 131 35.15 11.75 -16.74
N GLN A 132 35.36 13.06 -16.69
CA GLN A 132 35.26 13.96 -17.85
C GLN A 132 35.99 13.46 -19.12
N ALA A 133 37.20 12.89 -18.97
CA ALA A 133 38.00 12.40 -20.08
C ALA A 133 37.31 11.27 -20.88
N GLU A 134 36.40 10.53 -20.26
CA GLU A 134 35.68 9.40 -20.85
C GLU A 134 34.31 9.81 -21.43
N GLY A 135 33.92 11.08 -21.31
CA GLY A 135 32.62 11.58 -21.78
C GLY A 135 32.31 11.26 -23.26
N PRO A 136 33.22 11.55 -24.21
CA PRO A 136 33.03 11.19 -25.61
C PRO A 136 32.80 9.69 -25.83
N TRP A 137 33.61 8.86 -25.15
CA TRP A 137 33.47 7.41 -25.21
C TRP A 137 32.13 6.94 -24.65
N LEU A 138 31.64 7.55 -23.58
CA LEU A 138 30.36 7.19 -22.97
C LEU A 138 29.19 7.44 -23.93
N VAL A 139 29.17 8.58 -24.64
CA VAL A 139 28.11 8.92 -25.61
C VAL A 139 28.07 7.90 -26.76
N GLU A 140 29.23 7.51 -27.29
CA GLU A 140 29.33 6.49 -28.34
C GLU A 140 28.92 5.10 -27.82
N THR A 141 29.29 4.78 -26.58
CA THR A 141 28.97 3.50 -25.95
C THR A 141 27.46 3.36 -25.72
N PHE A 142 26.79 4.41 -25.26
CA PHE A 142 25.34 4.42 -25.13
C PHE A 142 24.65 4.30 -26.49
N ALA A 143 25.20 4.88 -27.56
CA ALA A 143 24.66 4.67 -28.91
C ALA A 143 24.73 3.19 -29.32
N LYS A 144 25.87 2.52 -29.05
CA LYS A 144 26.02 1.07 -29.31
C LYS A 144 25.04 0.24 -28.47
N MET A 145 24.89 0.60 -27.20
CA MET A 145 23.99 -0.09 -26.26
C MET A 145 22.51 0.04 -26.65
N MET A 146 22.05 1.28 -26.88
CA MET A 146 20.63 1.60 -27.06
C MET A 146 20.12 1.42 -28.48
N LEU A 147 21.00 1.43 -29.49
CA LEU A 147 20.59 1.30 -30.90
C LEU A 147 20.83 -0.11 -31.45
N ASN A 148 21.56 -0.97 -30.74
CA ASN A 148 21.69 -2.37 -31.13
C ASN A 148 20.37 -3.11 -30.92
N ARG A 149 19.79 -3.62 -32.01
CA ARG A 149 18.55 -4.42 -32.00
C ARG A 149 18.77 -5.93 -32.04
N SER A 150 20.02 -6.40 -32.00
CA SER A 150 20.36 -7.81 -32.15
C SER A 150 20.45 -8.51 -30.80
N LEU A 151 19.30 -8.82 -30.20
CA LEU A 151 19.24 -9.60 -28.97
C LEU A 151 19.57 -11.08 -29.25
N ARG A 152 20.48 -11.68 -28.46
CA ARG A 152 20.87 -13.08 -28.60
C ARG A 152 20.13 -13.97 -27.58
N PRO A 153 19.77 -15.22 -27.95
CA PRO A 153 19.14 -16.16 -27.01
C PRO A 153 19.98 -16.42 -25.76
N GLU A 154 21.30 -16.54 -25.91
CA GLU A 154 22.24 -16.79 -24.81
C GLU A 154 22.35 -15.63 -23.82
N ASP A 155 22.35 -14.38 -24.31
CA ASP A 155 22.35 -13.19 -23.45
C ASP A 155 21.03 -13.06 -22.69
N LEU A 156 19.91 -13.33 -23.37
CA LEU A 156 18.59 -13.29 -22.75
C LEU A 156 18.47 -14.31 -21.62
N GLU A 157 19.02 -15.51 -21.78
CA GLU A 157 19.00 -16.53 -20.73
C GLU A 157 19.76 -16.08 -19.48
N LYS A 158 20.94 -15.47 -19.66
CA LYS A 158 21.72 -14.90 -18.55
C LYS A 158 20.96 -13.78 -17.86
N SER A 159 20.43 -12.81 -18.64
CA SER A 159 19.63 -11.71 -18.11
C SER A 159 18.37 -12.19 -17.39
N ARG A 160 17.73 -13.28 -17.85
CA ARG A 160 16.59 -13.87 -17.16
C ARG A 160 16.99 -14.42 -15.78
N GLN A 161 18.13 -15.10 -15.70
CA GLN A 161 18.64 -15.62 -14.41
C GLN A 161 18.95 -14.49 -13.43
N GLU A 162 19.54 -13.39 -13.90
CA GLU A 162 19.81 -12.18 -13.11
C GLU A 162 18.50 -11.56 -12.59
N VAL A 163 17.52 -11.36 -13.48
CA VAL A 163 16.20 -10.84 -13.10
C VAL A 163 15.53 -11.75 -12.08
N GLN A 164 15.59 -13.08 -12.24
CA GLN A 164 15.00 -14.04 -11.30
C GLN A 164 15.64 -13.98 -9.90
N LEU A 165 16.93 -13.68 -9.80
CA LEU A 165 17.62 -13.46 -8.53
C LEU A 165 17.19 -12.14 -7.88
N GLU A 166 16.91 -11.11 -8.68
CA GLU A 166 16.46 -9.80 -8.21
C GLU A 166 15.01 -9.83 -7.71
N ILE A 167 14.09 -10.36 -8.52
CA ILE A 167 12.66 -10.38 -8.19
C ILE A 167 12.29 -11.54 -7.26
N GLY A 168 13.17 -12.54 -7.11
CA GLY A 168 12.98 -13.74 -6.31
C GLY A 168 12.24 -14.86 -7.04
N GLU A 169 12.41 -16.09 -6.54
CA GLU A 169 11.70 -17.25 -7.08
C GLU A 169 10.20 -17.22 -6.73
N PRO A 170 9.31 -17.68 -7.64
CA PRO A 170 7.91 -17.85 -7.31
C PRO A 170 7.74 -18.81 -6.12
N HIS A 171 6.74 -18.55 -5.29
CA HIS A 171 6.45 -19.45 -4.17
C HIS A 171 6.12 -20.86 -4.70
N PRO A 172 6.59 -21.97 -4.06
CA PRO A 172 6.44 -23.32 -4.59
C PRO A 172 5.00 -23.72 -4.95
N LEU A 173 4.02 -23.23 -4.17
CA LEU A 173 2.60 -23.46 -4.44
C LEU A 173 2.14 -22.78 -5.75
N HIS A 174 2.59 -21.55 -6.01
CA HIS A 174 2.23 -20.78 -7.21
C HIS A 174 2.95 -21.33 -8.44
N ALA A 175 4.23 -21.70 -8.29
CA ALA A 175 4.98 -22.42 -9.30
C ALA A 175 4.30 -23.75 -9.70
N PHE A 176 3.88 -24.56 -8.72
CA PHE A 176 3.16 -25.82 -8.98
C PHE A 176 1.83 -25.61 -9.71
N LEU A 177 1.11 -24.55 -9.40
CA LEU A 177 -0.21 -24.28 -9.97
C LEU A 177 -0.17 -23.47 -11.28
N GLY A 178 0.95 -22.80 -11.57
CA GLY A 178 1.11 -21.91 -12.71
C GLY A 178 0.33 -20.59 -12.60
N PHE A 179 -0.16 -20.25 -11.41
CA PHE A 179 -0.85 -18.99 -11.14
C PHE A 179 -0.80 -18.61 -9.66
N ASP A 180 -0.96 -17.31 -9.39
CA ASP A 180 -1.04 -16.78 -8.04
C ASP A 180 -2.41 -17.02 -7.41
N VAL A 181 -2.56 -18.16 -6.73
CA VAL A 181 -3.77 -18.50 -5.97
C VAL A 181 -4.20 -17.39 -5.02
N SER A 182 -3.26 -16.70 -4.37
CA SER A 182 -3.60 -15.65 -3.41
C SER A 182 -4.25 -14.46 -4.12
N TYR A 183 -3.73 -14.09 -5.29
CA TYR A 183 -4.29 -13.07 -6.15
C TYR A 183 -5.68 -13.44 -6.67
N TYR A 184 -5.91 -14.67 -7.15
CA TYR A 184 -7.22 -15.09 -7.67
C TYR A 184 -8.27 -15.29 -6.55
N LEU A 185 -7.84 -15.64 -5.34
CA LEU A 185 -8.72 -15.67 -4.16
C LEU A 185 -8.99 -14.25 -3.62
N THR A 186 -8.13 -13.29 -3.93
CA THR A 186 -8.33 -11.87 -3.60
C THR A 186 -9.19 -11.23 -4.68
N LEU A 187 -10.50 -11.09 -4.41
CA LEU A 187 -11.43 -10.49 -5.37
C LEU A 187 -10.98 -9.08 -5.76
N SER A 188 -11.10 -8.69 -7.03
CA SER A 188 -10.51 -7.46 -7.55
C SER A 188 -11.04 -6.17 -6.91
N TYR A 189 -12.27 -6.19 -6.38
CA TYR A 189 -12.82 -5.06 -5.60
C TYR A 189 -12.18 -4.91 -4.22
N LEU A 190 -11.33 -5.86 -3.81
CA LEU A 190 -10.56 -5.84 -2.57
C LEU A 190 -9.26 -5.02 -2.66
N LYS A 191 -8.86 -4.58 -3.85
CA LYS A 191 -7.63 -3.79 -4.03
C LYS A 191 -7.85 -2.34 -3.60
N SER A 192 -7.01 -1.85 -2.69
CA SER A 192 -6.99 -0.45 -2.28
C SER A 192 -6.44 0.45 -3.38
N LYS A 193 -7.04 1.62 -3.54
CA LYS A 193 -6.54 2.66 -4.45
C LYS A 193 -5.25 3.27 -3.93
N ASP A 194 -4.31 3.56 -4.82
CA ASP A 194 -3.10 4.32 -4.46
C ASP A 194 -3.43 5.81 -4.17
N PHE A 195 -2.43 6.57 -3.72
CA PHE A 195 -2.61 8.00 -3.40
C PHE A 195 -3.12 8.83 -4.59
N TYR A 196 -2.63 8.59 -5.80
CA TYR A 196 -3.00 9.36 -6.98
C TYR A 196 -4.39 8.98 -7.50
N GLU A 197 -4.72 7.69 -7.46
CA GLU A 197 -6.03 7.21 -7.85
C GLU A 197 -7.08 7.69 -6.84
N TYR A 198 -6.73 7.67 -5.54
CA TYR A 198 -7.62 8.14 -4.49
C TYR A 198 -7.85 9.66 -4.53
N ASN A 199 -6.83 10.48 -4.73
CA ASN A 199 -6.97 11.95 -4.64
C ASN A 199 -7.30 12.62 -5.97
N PHE A 200 -6.79 12.07 -7.07
CA PHE A 200 -6.82 12.69 -8.40
C PHE A 200 -7.44 11.80 -9.48
N GLY A 201 -7.90 10.58 -9.16
CA GLY A 201 -8.46 9.67 -10.15
C GLY A 201 -7.44 9.23 -11.22
N LEU A 202 -6.14 9.33 -10.92
CA LEU A 202 -5.06 8.93 -11.82
C LEU A 202 -4.44 7.63 -11.38
N ASP A 203 -4.41 6.67 -12.29
CA ASP A 203 -3.65 5.45 -12.11
C ASP A 203 -2.18 5.65 -12.55
N LEU A 204 -1.33 6.05 -11.59
CA LEU A 204 0.10 6.26 -11.82
C LEU A 204 0.96 5.06 -11.45
N ASN A 205 0.58 4.28 -10.42
CA ASN A 205 1.45 3.23 -9.87
C ASN A 205 0.79 1.86 -9.75
N SER A 206 -0.50 1.69 -10.07
CA SER A 206 -1.11 0.37 -9.90
C SER A 206 -0.51 -0.64 -10.88
N ASN A 207 -0.18 -1.84 -10.39
CA ASN A 207 0.12 -2.99 -11.23
C ASN A 207 -1.15 -3.86 -11.30
N PRO A 208 -1.73 -4.10 -12.50
CA PRO A 208 -2.86 -4.99 -12.60
C PRO A 208 -2.52 -6.44 -12.26
N PHE A 209 -1.24 -6.83 -12.26
CA PHE A 209 -0.78 -8.20 -12.00
C PHE A 209 -0.04 -8.30 -10.67
N SER A 210 -0.03 -9.49 -10.05
CA SER A 210 0.75 -9.72 -8.84
C SER A 210 2.24 -9.92 -9.15
N GLU A 211 3.09 -9.71 -8.14
CA GLU A 211 4.52 -10.02 -8.25
C GLU A 211 4.74 -11.49 -8.64
N GLU A 212 3.92 -12.42 -8.12
CA GLU A 212 3.99 -13.84 -8.47
C GLU A 212 3.64 -14.09 -9.94
N GLU A 213 2.61 -13.43 -10.49
CA GLU A 213 2.30 -13.53 -11.92
C GLU A 213 3.45 -13.02 -12.80
N VAL A 214 4.15 -11.96 -12.36
CA VAL A 214 5.34 -11.44 -13.05
C VAL A 214 6.51 -12.44 -12.98
N ARG A 215 6.79 -13.01 -11.79
CA ARG A 215 7.83 -14.03 -11.60
C ARG A 215 7.61 -15.25 -12.49
N LEU A 216 6.38 -15.75 -12.54
CA LEU A 216 6.03 -16.91 -13.38
C LEU A 216 6.15 -16.58 -14.86
N ALA A 217 5.62 -15.43 -15.30
CA ALA A 217 5.68 -15.04 -16.70
C ALA A 217 7.12 -14.80 -17.19
N ASN A 218 7.98 -14.22 -16.36
CA ASN A 218 9.37 -13.94 -16.69
C ASN A 218 10.13 -15.22 -17.11
N GLN A 219 9.87 -16.34 -16.43
CA GLN A 219 10.45 -17.66 -16.74
C GLN A 219 10.11 -18.15 -18.15
N GLU A 220 8.96 -17.75 -18.70
CA GLU A 220 8.46 -18.20 -20.00
C GLU A 220 8.71 -17.17 -21.13
N LEU A 221 9.25 -15.99 -20.82
CA LEU A 221 9.52 -14.95 -21.81
C LEU A 221 10.59 -15.42 -22.80
N ASN A 222 10.19 -15.54 -24.06
CA ASN A 222 11.10 -15.87 -25.15
C ASN A 222 11.65 -14.61 -25.86
N LEU A 223 12.72 -14.81 -26.63
CA LEU A 223 13.40 -13.76 -27.38
C LEU A 223 12.47 -12.95 -28.29
N ARG A 224 11.49 -13.62 -28.94
CA ARG A 224 10.55 -12.94 -29.84
C ARG A 224 9.68 -11.93 -29.09
N SER A 225 9.23 -12.25 -27.88
CA SER A 225 8.43 -11.34 -27.06
C SER A 225 9.23 -10.09 -26.65
N VAL A 226 10.49 -10.29 -26.25
CA VAL A 226 11.40 -9.20 -25.85
C VAL A 226 11.76 -8.33 -27.06
N GLN A 227 12.14 -8.93 -28.18
CA GLN A 227 12.42 -8.22 -29.43
C GLN A 227 11.21 -7.42 -29.91
N LYS A 228 10.01 -8.00 -29.86
CA LYS A 228 8.78 -7.30 -30.25
C LYS A 228 8.52 -6.08 -29.36
N PHE A 229 8.77 -6.19 -28.05
CA PHE A 229 8.63 -5.05 -27.14
C PHE A 229 9.64 -3.95 -27.50
N TYR A 230 10.88 -4.33 -27.76
CA TYR A 230 11.93 -3.41 -28.18
C TYR A 230 11.56 -2.67 -29.48
N ASP A 231 11.10 -3.41 -30.49
CA ASP A 231 10.70 -2.85 -31.79
C ASP A 231 9.48 -1.93 -31.69
N ASN A 232 8.54 -2.24 -30.82
CA ASN A 232 7.33 -1.45 -30.66
C ASN A 232 7.58 -0.11 -29.95
N TYR A 233 8.47 -0.05 -28.96
CA TYR A 233 8.50 1.08 -28.02
C TYR A 233 9.81 1.86 -27.99
N TYR A 234 10.94 1.29 -28.40
CA TYR A 234 12.22 2.01 -28.44
C TYR A 234 12.44 2.52 -29.85
N TYR A 235 11.91 3.70 -30.13
CA TYR A 235 12.13 4.43 -31.37
C TYR A 235 12.46 5.89 -31.02
N PRO A 236 13.22 6.61 -31.87
CA PRO A 236 13.75 7.94 -31.55
C PRO A 236 12.73 8.93 -30.94
N ARG A 237 11.53 9.06 -31.54
CA ARG A 237 10.48 9.98 -31.07
C ARG A 237 9.89 9.65 -29.69
N ASN A 238 10.08 8.44 -29.18
CA ASN A 238 9.64 8.00 -27.85
C ASN A 238 10.78 7.93 -26.84
N ALA A 239 11.96 8.42 -27.22
CA ALA A 239 13.14 8.44 -26.39
C ALA A 239 13.75 9.85 -26.30
N ARG A 240 14.60 10.04 -25.30
CA ARG A 240 15.38 11.26 -25.11
C ARG A 240 16.74 10.94 -24.52
N LEU A 241 17.75 11.69 -24.96
CA LEU A 241 19.11 11.63 -24.44
C LEU A 241 19.40 12.91 -23.66
N ILE A 242 19.77 12.77 -22.39
CA ILE A 242 20.12 13.89 -21.52
C ILE A 242 21.59 13.74 -21.14
N LEU A 243 22.42 14.72 -21.50
CA LEU A 243 23.83 14.77 -21.15
C LEU A 243 24.07 15.93 -20.19
N SER A 244 24.67 15.66 -19.04
CA SER A 244 24.94 16.67 -18.01
C SER A 244 26.38 16.59 -17.47
N GLY A 245 26.94 17.74 -17.09
CA GLY A 245 28.28 17.83 -16.50
C GLY A 245 29.35 18.36 -17.46
N ALA A 246 30.57 17.85 -17.34
CA ALA A 246 31.77 18.48 -17.87
C ALA A 246 32.06 18.11 -19.34
N PHE A 247 31.41 18.76 -20.31
CA PHE A 247 31.64 18.52 -21.74
C PHE A 247 31.48 19.81 -22.56
N ASP A 248 32.00 19.80 -23.79
CA ASP A 248 31.77 20.87 -24.77
C ASP A 248 30.52 20.55 -25.60
N PRO A 249 29.44 21.35 -25.51
CA PRO A 249 28.22 21.14 -26.29
C PRO A 249 28.46 21.13 -27.81
N THR A 250 29.43 21.92 -28.30
CA THR A 250 29.76 22.01 -29.73
C THR A 250 30.31 20.67 -30.22
N LEU A 251 31.29 20.11 -29.49
CA LEU A 251 31.87 18.80 -29.80
C LEU A 251 30.80 17.70 -29.82
N VAL A 252 29.89 17.70 -28.85
CA VAL A 252 28.78 16.73 -28.78
C VAL A 252 27.91 16.82 -30.03
N LYS A 253 27.45 18.02 -30.40
CA LYS A 253 26.56 18.24 -31.54
C LYS A 253 27.20 17.88 -32.88
N GLU A 254 28.48 18.20 -33.05
CA GLU A 254 29.19 18.04 -34.31
C GLU A 254 29.68 16.60 -34.56
N SER A 255 30.18 15.92 -33.52
CA SER A 255 30.89 14.64 -33.71
C SER A 255 30.29 13.45 -32.96
N LEU A 256 29.75 13.64 -31.76
CA LEU A 256 29.34 12.52 -30.89
C LEU A 256 27.92 12.04 -31.14
N LEU A 257 27.09 12.86 -31.80
CA LEU A 257 25.71 12.49 -32.17
C LEU A 257 25.60 11.71 -33.49
N GLU A 258 26.70 11.48 -34.22
CA GLU A 258 26.67 10.79 -35.52
C GLU A 258 26.10 9.35 -35.44
N GLY A 259 26.38 8.62 -34.35
CA GLY A 259 25.77 7.30 -34.13
C GLY A 259 24.25 7.38 -33.95
N TRP A 260 23.79 8.39 -33.22
CA TRP A 260 22.37 8.62 -32.93
C TRP A 260 21.58 9.11 -34.15
N LYS A 261 22.21 9.88 -35.05
CA LYS A 261 21.63 10.32 -36.32
C LYS A 261 21.40 9.18 -37.31
N LYS A 262 22.18 8.09 -37.22
CA LYS A 262 22.07 6.93 -38.13
C LYS A 262 20.85 6.06 -37.86
N GLU A 263 20.30 6.09 -36.65
CA GLU A 263 19.08 5.33 -36.36
C GLU A 263 17.92 5.96 -37.14
N LYS A 264 17.27 5.13 -37.96
CA LYS A 264 16.12 5.57 -38.75
C LYS A 264 14.94 5.85 -37.82
N ASP A 265 14.21 6.90 -38.14
CA ASP A 265 12.87 7.05 -37.57
C ASP A 265 12.00 5.84 -37.98
N ARG A 266 11.15 5.39 -37.05
CA ARG A 266 10.30 4.22 -37.22
C ARG A 266 8.93 4.51 -36.61
N GLU A 267 7.91 3.94 -37.23
CA GLU A 267 6.59 3.86 -36.61
C GLU A 267 6.67 2.90 -35.42
N GLY A 268 6.48 3.44 -34.23
CA GLY A 268 6.29 2.66 -33.01
C GLY A 268 4.91 2.88 -32.41
N ILE A 269 4.66 2.19 -31.30
CA ILE A 269 3.42 2.30 -30.54
C ILE A 269 3.63 3.39 -29.49
N MET A 270 2.80 4.42 -29.51
CA MET A 270 2.80 5.43 -28.46
C MET A 270 2.17 4.84 -27.19
N PRO A 271 2.87 4.82 -26.05
CA PRO A 271 2.30 4.33 -24.80
C PRO A 271 1.10 5.17 -24.35
N PRO A 272 0.11 4.55 -23.69
CA PRO A 272 -1.08 5.25 -23.23
C PRO A 272 -0.70 6.31 -22.20
N ARG A 273 -1.04 7.56 -22.47
CA ARG A 273 -0.89 8.64 -21.50
C ARG A 273 -1.92 8.47 -20.38
N PRO A 274 -1.61 8.88 -19.14
CA PRO A 274 -2.63 8.98 -18.10
C PRO A 274 -3.81 9.82 -18.59
N GLY A 275 -4.99 9.53 -18.06
CA GLY A 275 -6.15 10.40 -18.23
C GLY A 275 -5.90 11.79 -17.62
N VAL A 276 -6.86 12.69 -17.81
CA VAL A 276 -6.84 14.00 -17.15
C VAL A 276 -7.03 13.80 -15.64
N PRO A 277 -6.26 14.46 -14.77
CA PRO A 277 -6.48 14.41 -13.33
C PRO A 277 -7.86 14.98 -12.97
N HIS A 278 -8.56 14.32 -12.05
CA HIS A 278 -9.83 14.75 -11.46
C HIS A 278 -9.68 14.88 -9.94
N PRO A 279 -9.14 16.00 -9.43
CA PRO A 279 -8.99 16.24 -8.01
C PRO A 279 -10.35 16.18 -7.30
N ARG A 280 -10.44 15.41 -6.21
CA ARG A 280 -11.69 15.27 -5.45
C ARG A 280 -12.12 16.52 -4.67
N GLY A 281 -11.25 17.53 -4.56
CA GLY A 281 -11.55 18.78 -3.86
C GLY A 281 -11.79 18.62 -2.35
N ARG A 282 -11.18 17.60 -1.73
CA ARG A 282 -11.33 17.31 -0.29
C ARG A 282 -9.97 17.02 0.37
N PRO A 283 -9.85 17.23 1.69
CA PRO A 283 -8.62 16.90 2.40
C PRO A 283 -8.27 15.41 2.34
N HIS A 284 -6.97 15.11 2.25
CA HIS A 284 -6.43 13.77 2.40
C HIS A 284 -5.87 13.62 3.82
N LEU A 285 -6.62 12.96 4.70
CA LEU A 285 -6.20 12.74 6.08
C LEU A 285 -6.21 11.24 6.36
N ILE A 286 -5.09 10.73 6.86
CA ILE A 286 -4.90 9.34 7.27
C ILE A 286 -4.28 9.37 8.65
N HIS A 287 -5.00 8.86 9.65
CA HIS A 287 -4.49 8.75 11.02
C HIS A 287 -4.49 7.28 11.45
N SER A 288 -3.30 6.76 11.73
CA SER A 288 -3.02 5.37 12.14
C SER A 288 -2.40 5.35 13.54
N LEU A 289 -2.41 4.18 14.20
CA LEU A 289 -1.58 3.98 15.39
C LEU A 289 -0.15 3.63 14.95
N ALA A 290 0.85 4.18 15.65
CA ALA A 290 2.25 3.84 15.45
C ALA A 290 2.54 2.43 15.95
N SER A 291 2.45 1.42 15.07
CA SER A 291 2.66 0.02 15.43
C SER A 291 4.15 -0.30 15.62
N GLY A 292 4.67 -0.05 16.82
CA GLY A 292 6.00 -0.46 17.23
C GLY A 292 7.16 0.38 16.67
N SER A 293 6.91 1.36 15.80
CA SER A 293 7.86 2.35 15.32
C SER A 293 7.73 3.69 16.05
N THR A 294 8.71 4.58 15.87
CA THR A 294 8.57 5.98 16.27
C THR A 294 7.43 6.60 15.45
N PRO A 295 6.46 7.28 16.09
CA PRO A 295 5.40 7.98 15.38
C PRO A 295 5.96 8.94 14.33
N ASN A 296 5.38 8.94 13.12
CA ASN A 296 5.69 9.87 12.04
C ASN A 296 4.55 10.89 11.87
N ILE A 297 4.93 12.12 11.53
CA ILE A 297 4.02 13.21 11.18
C ILE A 297 4.37 13.66 9.79
N GLN A 298 3.43 13.55 8.86
CA GLN A 298 3.48 14.22 7.57
C GLN A 298 2.32 15.22 7.49
N MET A 299 2.64 16.49 7.24
CA MET A 299 1.63 17.56 7.10
C MET A 299 1.96 18.48 5.94
N GLY A 300 0.94 18.85 5.18
CA GLY A 300 1.11 19.73 4.04
C GLY A 300 -0.17 19.94 3.27
N SER A 301 -0.05 19.96 1.95
CA SER A 301 -1.16 20.18 1.04
C SER A 301 -1.08 19.38 -0.25
N LEU A 302 -2.25 19.02 -0.76
CA LEU A 302 -2.46 18.51 -2.11
C LEU A 302 -2.30 19.65 -3.11
N LEU A 303 -1.59 19.38 -4.19
CA LEU A 303 -1.37 20.30 -5.29
C LEU A 303 -2.20 19.86 -6.50
N TYR A 304 -2.99 20.78 -7.02
CA TYR A 304 -3.77 20.64 -8.24
C TYR A 304 -4.22 22.04 -8.68
N ASP A 305 -4.53 22.19 -9.96
CA ASP A 305 -4.90 23.51 -10.51
C ASP A 305 -3.84 24.58 -10.15
N THR A 306 -2.57 24.24 -10.44
CA THR A 306 -1.40 25.03 -10.09
C THR A 306 -0.87 25.71 -11.35
N THR A 307 -0.64 27.02 -11.29
CA THR A 307 0.07 27.73 -12.37
C THR A 307 1.58 27.54 -12.21
N TYR A 308 2.36 27.78 -13.27
CA TYR A 308 3.82 27.65 -13.22
C TYR A 308 4.47 28.48 -12.09
N VAL A 309 4.02 29.72 -11.90
CA VAL A 309 4.54 30.61 -10.85
C VAL A 309 4.13 30.13 -9.45
N GLU A 310 2.89 29.65 -9.29
CA GLU A 310 2.42 29.08 -8.03
C GLU A 310 3.20 27.81 -7.65
N GLU A 311 3.54 26.98 -8.65
CA GLU A 311 4.30 25.74 -8.47
C GLU A 311 5.69 26.03 -7.86
N ILE A 312 6.39 27.01 -8.43
CA ILE A 312 7.69 27.47 -7.92
C ILE A 312 7.54 28.06 -6.51
N ALA A 313 6.51 28.88 -6.27
CA ALA A 313 6.26 29.51 -4.98
C ALA A 313 6.06 28.47 -3.86
N VAL A 314 5.27 27.43 -4.13
CA VAL A 314 5.01 26.34 -3.17
C VAL A 314 6.27 25.53 -2.90
N ASN A 315 7.06 25.21 -3.93
CA ASN A 315 8.32 24.45 -3.78
C ASN A 315 9.36 25.24 -2.95
N VAL A 316 9.51 26.54 -3.21
CA VAL A 316 10.39 27.43 -2.44
C VAL A 316 9.94 27.49 -0.98
N PHE A 317 8.63 27.64 -0.75
CA PHE A 317 8.08 27.70 0.58
C PHE A 317 8.28 26.38 1.36
N ILE A 318 8.04 25.22 0.76
CA ILE A 318 8.13 23.95 1.49
C ILE A 318 9.58 23.67 1.94
N LYS A 319 10.57 24.02 1.11
CA LYS A 319 11.99 23.98 1.49
C LYS A 319 12.30 24.92 2.65
N TYR A 320 11.81 26.15 2.57
CA TYR A 320 11.97 27.15 3.63
C TYR A 320 11.35 26.70 4.96
N ILE A 321 10.08 26.27 4.95
CA ILE A 321 9.38 25.88 6.18
C ILE A 321 9.97 24.62 6.79
N GLY A 322 10.44 23.68 5.98
CA GLY A 322 11.19 22.51 6.46
C GLY A 322 12.46 22.92 7.22
N ASN A 323 13.24 23.84 6.66
CA ASN A 323 14.45 24.38 7.31
C ASN A 323 14.15 25.14 8.62
N GLU A 324 13.08 25.95 8.66
CA GLU A 324 12.69 26.64 9.90
C GLU A 324 12.16 25.69 10.98
N LEU A 325 11.36 24.70 10.59
CA LEU A 325 10.89 23.65 11.50
C LEU A 325 12.04 22.79 12.02
N MET A 326 13.07 22.53 11.21
CA MET A 326 14.28 21.86 11.65
C MET A 326 15.02 22.68 12.72
N LYS A 327 15.16 24.00 12.54
CA LYS A 327 15.76 24.86 13.57
C LYS A 327 14.96 24.84 14.87
N GLU A 328 13.64 24.94 14.79
CA GLU A 328 12.77 25.02 15.97
C GLU A 328 12.62 23.67 16.69
N ILE A 329 12.37 22.57 15.96
CA ILE A 329 12.02 21.27 16.56
C ILE A 329 13.29 20.45 16.85
N ARG A 330 14.25 20.40 15.92
CA ARG A 330 15.50 19.64 16.12
C ARG A 330 16.53 20.44 16.89
N ASN A 331 16.98 21.58 16.35
CA ASN A 331 18.16 22.25 16.89
C ASN A 331 17.90 22.93 18.24
N ARG A 332 16.74 23.57 18.40
CA ARG A 332 16.38 24.26 19.63
C ARG A 332 15.78 23.33 20.69
N LYS A 333 14.92 22.39 20.29
CA LYS A 333 14.18 21.53 21.22
C LYS A 333 14.71 20.09 21.34
N GLY A 334 15.53 19.61 20.41
CA GLY A 334 16.02 18.23 20.42
C GLY A 334 14.92 17.17 20.26
N GLN A 335 13.80 17.53 19.64
CA GLN A 335 12.56 16.73 19.63
C GLN A 335 12.38 15.87 18.36
N THR A 336 13.22 16.02 17.36
CA THR A 336 13.21 15.17 16.15
C THR A 336 14.63 15.06 15.59
N TYR A 337 14.89 14.00 14.82
CA TYR A 337 16.17 13.84 14.12
C TYR A 337 16.25 14.71 12.87
N THR A 338 15.17 14.84 12.11
CA THR A 338 15.14 15.61 10.86
C THR A 338 13.73 16.11 10.56
N VAL A 339 13.64 17.15 9.72
CA VAL A 339 12.39 17.59 9.08
C VAL A 339 12.64 17.58 7.58
N LEU A 340 11.98 16.67 6.88
CA LEU A 340 12.14 16.46 5.44
C LEU A 340 11.07 17.24 4.69
N PRO A 341 11.42 18.28 3.92
CA PRO A 341 10.50 18.89 2.98
C PRO A 341 10.31 17.97 1.77
N ASN A 342 9.07 17.55 1.54
CA ASN A 342 8.67 16.74 0.42
C ASN A 342 7.88 17.59 -0.57
N TYR A 343 8.28 17.54 -1.83
CA TYR A 343 7.61 18.20 -2.93
C TYR A 343 7.59 17.23 -4.10
N PHE A 344 6.39 16.90 -4.59
CA PHE A 344 6.27 16.02 -5.75
C PHE A 344 5.04 16.42 -6.57
N THR A 345 5.23 16.61 -7.87
CA THR A 345 4.15 16.85 -8.84
C THR A 345 4.35 15.99 -10.08
N GLU A 346 3.30 15.31 -10.50
CA GLU A 346 3.26 14.57 -11.75
C GLU A 346 1.94 14.88 -12.46
N TRP A 347 2.01 15.12 -13.77
CA TRP A 347 0.82 15.47 -14.58
C TRP A 347 -0.01 16.65 -14.02
N GLY A 348 0.66 17.60 -13.34
CA GLY A 348 0.03 18.79 -12.77
C GLY A 348 -0.70 18.58 -11.45
N VAL A 349 -0.56 17.40 -10.82
CA VAL A 349 -1.10 17.10 -9.48
C VAL A 349 -0.05 16.47 -8.58
N GLY A 350 -0.23 16.56 -7.26
CA GLY A 350 0.70 15.97 -6.31
C GLY A 350 0.56 16.54 -4.91
N TYR A 351 1.68 16.77 -4.23
CA TYR A 351 1.66 17.31 -2.86
C TYR A 351 2.94 18.08 -2.51
N ALA A 352 2.80 18.95 -1.51
CA ALA A 352 3.91 19.57 -0.79
C ALA A 352 3.68 19.40 0.71
N SER A 353 4.62 18.75 1.40
CA SER A 353 4.51 18.44 2.83
C SER A 353 5.84 18.50 3.54
N VAL A 354 5.80 18.55 4.86
CA VAL A 354 6.95 18.25 5.71
C VAL A 354 6.69 16.94 6.42
N GLU A 355 7.73 16.14 6.54
CA GLU A 355 7.72 14.85 7.21
C GLU A 355 8.77 14.81 8.30
N LEU A 356 8.41 14.27 9.46
CA LEU A 356 9.29 14.18 10.60
C LEU A 356 8.85 13.07 11.56
N GLU A 357 9.82 12.44 12.18
CA GLU A 357 9.59 11.56 13.30
C GLU A 357 9.32 12.37 14.58
N ALA A 358 8.44 11.84 15.42
CA ALA A 358 7.99 12.49 16.63
C ALA A 358 7.94 11.47 17.78
N PRO A 359 8.80 11.59 18.81
CA PRO A 359 8.74 10.72 19.98
C PRO A 359 7.40 10.89 20.71
N ARG A 360 6.98 9.83 21.42
CA ARG A 360 5.68 9.78 22.10
C ARG A 360 5.46 10.96 23.04
N GLU A 361 6.48 11.35 23.78
CA GLU A 361 6.46 12.43 24.77
C GLU A 361 6.26 13.81 24.12
N GLY A 362 6.91 14.05 22.97
CA GLY A 362 6.87 15.31 22.24
C GLY A 362 5.76 15.40 21.17
N TYR A 363 5.12 14.28 20.83
CA TYR A 363 4.24 14.15 19.66
C TYR A 363 3.20 15.28 19.54
N LYS A 364 2.47 15.55 20.62
CA LYS A 364 1.41 16.58 20.62
C LYS A 364 1.99 17.98 20.39
N GLU A 365 3.13 18.29 21.00
CA GLU A 365 3.80 19.58 20.87
C GLU A 365 4.35 19.77 19.45
N ILE A 366 5.07 18.78 18.94
CA ILE A 366 5.64 18.76 17.58
C ILE A 366 4.53 18.94 16.54
N ARG A 367 3.48 18.12 16.63
CA ARG A 367 2.31 18.20 15.75
C ARG A 367 1.66 19.59 15.79
N ASN A 368 1.53 20.17 16.98
CA ASN A 368 0.97 21.51 17.12
C ASN A 368 1.87 22.58 16.50
N THR A 369 3.18 22.46 16.66
CA THR A 369 4.18 23.37 16.09
C THR A 369 4.10 23.38 14.57
N VAL A 370 4.13 22.20 13.93
CA VAL A 370 4.02 22.06 12.47
C VAL A 370 2.68 22.61 11.97
N ARG A 371 1.58 22.24 12.63
CA ARG A 371 0.24 22.72 12.29
C ARG A 371 0.11 24.24 12.43
N GLN A 372 0.73 24.85 13.44
CA GLN A 372 0.72 26.29 13.63
C GLN A 372 1.52 27.00 12.54
N ALA A 373 2.65 26.44 12.12
CA ALA A 373 3.48 26.99 11.04
C ALA A 373 2.69 27.13 9.73
N PHE A 374 2.01 26.06 9.28
CA PHE A 374 1.15 26.11 8.09
C PHE A 374 -0.08 27.00 8.27
N ARG A 375 -0.70 27.00 9.46
CA ARG A 375 -1.86 27.87 9.74
C ARG A 375 -1.51 29.34 9.67
N ARG A 376 -0.34 29.73 10.18
CA ARG A 376 0.13 31.11 10.13
C ARG A 376 0.30 31.56 8.69
N VAL A 377 1.03 30.80 7.88
CA VAL A 377 1.27 31.14 6.48
C VAL A 377 -0.02 31.22 5.67
N ARG A 378 -0.98 30.32 5.93
CA ARG A 378 -2.31 30.38 5.30
C ARG A 378 -3.09 31.65 5.67
N ASN A 379 -2.95 32.14 6.90
CA ASN A 379 -3.76 33.25 7.41
C ASN A 379 -3.10 34.62 7.20
N GLU A 380 -1.79 34.70 7.35
CA GLU A 380 -0.99 35.93 7.42
C GLU A 380 0.01 36.05 6.25
N GLY A 381 0.29 34.95 5.54
CA GLY A 381 1.37 34.87 4.57
C GLY A 381 2.75 34.84 5.24
N LEU A 382 3.79 34.99 4.41
CA LEU A 382 5.16 35.26 4.83
C LEU A 382 5.35 36.76 5.07
N SER A 383 6.16 37.10 6.08
CA SER A 383 6.72 38.45 6.25
C SER A 383 7.85 38.72 5.24
N ASP A 384 8.28 39.98 5.10
CA ASP A 384 9.35 40.36 4.16
C ASP A 384 10.66 39.62 4.41
N GLU A 385 11.03 39.45 5.69
CA GLU A 385 12.24 38.75 6.08
C GLU A 385 12.18 37.25 5.78
N GLU A 386 11.01 36.63 5.97
CA GLU A 386 10.80 35.21 5.69
C GLU A 386 10.79 34.94 4.19
N PHE A 387 10.13 35.81 3.44
CA PHE A 387 10.13 35.79 1.98
C PHE A 387 11.56 35.89 1.42
N ARG A 388 12.35 36.86 1.92
CA ARG A 388 13.76 37.01 1.52
C ARG A 388 14.58 35.77 1.86
N LYS A 389 14.44 35.24 3.09
CA LYS A 389 15.11 33.98 3.50
C LYS A 389 14.74 32.79 2.61
N ALA A 390 13.47 32.66 2.24
CA ALA A 390 13.00 31.57 1.40
C ALA A 390 13.61 31.62 -0.01
N LYS A 391 13.65 32.83 -0.60
CA LYS A 391 14.34 33.09 -1.88
C LYS A 391 15.83 32.81 -1.76
N ASP A 392 16.50 33.43 -0.79
CA ASP A 392 17.95 33.30 -0.59
C ASP A 392 18.39 31.84 -0.42
N LEU A 393 17.65 31.06 0.37
CA LEU A 393 17.91 29.63 0.56
C LEU A 393 17.88 28.87 -0.77
N THR A 394 16.84 29.09 -1.57
CA THR A 394 16.65 28.37 -2.84
C THR A 394 17.66 28.82 -3.90
N MET A 395 17.93 30.13 -3.98
CA MET A 395 18.89 30.70 -4.91
C MET A 395 20.31 30.19 -4.64
N ARG A 396 20.72 30.10 -3.37
CA ARG A 396 22.02 29.51 -3.00
C ARG A 396 22.11 28.04 -3.37
N GLN A 397 21.03 27.27 -3.23
CA GLN A 397 21.01 25.87 -3.66
C GLN A 397 21.18 25.74 -5.17
N LEU A 398 20.48 26.57 -5.96
CA LEU A 398 20.61 26.60 -7.42
C LEU A 398 22.06 26.92 -7.85
N GLY A 399 22.76 27.78 -7.10
CA GLY A 399 24.16 28.11 -7.32
C GLY A 399 25.16 26.96 -7.15
N LEU A 400 24.78 25.86 -6.50
CA LEU A 400 25.65 24.70 -6.30
C LEU A 400 25.55 23.67 -7.44
N VAL A 401 24.50 23.78 -8.26
CA VAL A 401 24.13 22.75 -9.25
C VAL A 401 25.22 22.56 -10.31
N GLU A 402 25.88 23.62 -10.77
CA GLU A 402 26.89 23.57 -11.85
C GLU A 402 28.10 22.67 -11.56
N SER A 403 28.34 22.33 -10.29
CA SER A 403 29.50 21.53 -9.86
C SER A 403 29.27 20.02 -9.90
N ASP A 404 28.03 19.57 -10.08
CA ASP A 404 27.63 18.18 -9.94
C ASP A 404 26.75 17.74 -11.13
N SER A 405 27.21 16.71 -11.84
CA SER A 405 26.52 16.22 -13.06
C SER A 405 25.13 15.65 -12.76
N GLU A 406 24.93 15.08 -11.56
CA GLU A 406 23.64 14.57 -11.09
C GLU A 406 22.63 15.71 -10.91
N SER A 407 23.02 16.73 -10.13
CA SER A 407 22.18 17.91 -9.89
C SER A 407 21.84 18.63 -11.20
N LEU A 408 22.79 18.74 -12.14
CA LEU A 408 22.53 19.29 -13.48
C LEU A 408 21.54 18.46 -14.27
N HIS A 409 21.61 17.13 -14.19
CA HIS A 409 20.62 16.25 -14.82
C HIS A 409 19.21 16.53 -14.27
N TYR A 410 19.04 16.55 -12.95
CA TYR A 410 17.72 16.84 -12.34
C TYR A 410 17.23 18.24 -12.70
N LEU A 411 18.12 19.23 -12.79
CA LEU A 411 17.79 20.58 -13.23
C LEU A 411 17.24 20.57 -14.67
N ALA A 412 17.91 19.87 -15.59
CA ALA A 412 17.53 19.76 -16.99
C ALA A 412 16.23 18.97 -17.19
N ALA A 413 16.09 17.83 -16.51
CA ALA A 413 14.88 17.01 -16.54
C ALA A 413 13.66 17.78 -15.98
N SER A 414 13.84 18.47 -14.85
CA SER A 414 12.83 19.35 -14.27
C SER A 414 12.45 20.47 -15.23
N TRP A 415 13.44 21.11 -15.86
CA TRP A 415 13.21 22.20 -16.80
C TRP A 415 12.40 21.76 -18.01
N ARG A 416 12.76 20.61 -18.58
CA ARG A 416 12.01 19.97 -19.67
C ARG A 416 10.56 19.72 -19.30
N GLU A 417 10.30 19.14 -18.12
CA GLU A 417 8.93 18.85 -17.69
C GLU A 417 8.11 20.13 -17.49
N TYR A 418 8.72 21.23 -17.04
CA TYR A 418 8.03 22.54 -17.01
C TYR A 418 7.67 23.03 -18.41
N LYS A 419 8.61 23.01 -19.36
CA LYS A 419 8.35 23.44 -20.76
C LYS A 419 7.27 22.59 -21.41
N LYS A 420 7.32 21.27 -21.22
CA LYS A 420 6.28 20.35 -21.71
C LYS A 420 4.89 20.63 -21.12
N ARG A 421 4.82 21.02 -19.85
CA ARG A 421 3.56 21.25 -19.14
C ARG A 421 2.95 22.63 -19.40
N TYR A 422 3.78 23.66 -19.42
CA TYR A 422 3.35 25.06 -19.44
C TYR A 422 3.65 25.80 -20.76
N GLY A 423 4.34 25.15 -21.71
CA GLY A 423 4.73 25.70 -23.01
C GLY A 423 6.23 25.99 -23.10
N GLU A 424 6.74 26.07 -24.33
CA GLU A 424 8.17 26.31 -24.58
C GLU A 424 8.63 27.73 -24.22
N ASP A 425 7.72 28.72 -24.33
CA ASP A 425 7.99 30.14 -24.14
C ASP A 425 7.77 30.60 -22.68
N ILE A 426 8.31 29.85 -21.71
CA ILE A 426 8.24 30.19 -20.29
C ILE A 426 9.59 30.71 -19.79
N ALA A 427 9.56 31.64 -18.82
CA ALA A 427 10.76 32.08 -18.11
C ALA A 427 11.35 30.94 -17.26
N SER A 428 12.67 30.92 -17.06
CA SER A 428 13.32 29.91 -16.21
C SER A 428 12.81 29.97 -14.76
N PRO A 429 12.89 28.86 -14.00
CA PRO A 429 12.52 28.88 -12.58
C PRO A 429 13.36 29.89 -11.78
N TYR A 430 14.64 30.07 -12.15
CA TYR A 430 15.52 31.07 -11.57
C TYR A 430 15.02 32.50 -11.80
N ARG A 431 14.63 32.82 -13.03
CA ARG A 431 14.09 34.14 -13.39
C ARG A 431 12.75 34.40 -12.72
N VAL A 432 11.84 33.42 -12.75
CA VAL A 432 10.55 33.52 -12.04
C VAL A 432 10.77 33.76 -10.56
N LEU A 433 11.69 33.02 -9.92
CA LEU A 433 12.00 33.21 -8.51
C LEU A 433 12.60 34.59 -8.23
N THR A 434 13.48 35.08 -9.10
CA THR A 434 14.11 36.40 -8.99
C THR A 434 13.07 37.52 -9.05
N GLU A 435 12.16 37.46 -10.03
CA GLU A 435 11.10 38.44 -10.26
C GLU A 435 9.89 38.29 -9.31
N MET A 436 9.74 37.12 -8.66
CA MET A 436 8.65 36.86 -7.73
C MET A 436 8.63 37.88 -6.59
N THR A 437 7.45 38.41 -6.28
CA THR A 437 7.16 39.30 -5.16
C THR A 437 6.55 38.53 -3.97
N ARG A 438 6.59 39.14 -2.79
CA ARG A 438 5.98 38.57 -1.58
C ARG A 438 4.48 38.37 -1.75
N GLU A 439 3.80 39.33 -2.38
CA GLU A 439 2.36 39.31 -2.65
C GLU A 439 1.99 38.11 -3.51
N THR A 440 2.71 37.90 -4.63
CA THR A 440 2.48 36.76 -5.53
C THR A 440 2.73 35.43 -4.84
N MET A 441 3.82 35.32 -4.06
CA MET A 441 4.09 34.11 -3.27
C MET A 441 2.97 33.86 -2.26
N ASN A 442 2.57 34.86 -1.48
CA ASN A 442 1.53 34.71 -0.47
C ASN A 442 0.17 34.34 -1.06
N GLN A 443 -0.20 34.88 -2.23
CA GLN A 443 -1.42 34.47 -2.94
C GLN A 443 -1.39 32.98 -3.29
N ALA A 444 -0.26 32.49 -3.81
CA ALA A 444 -0.07 31.07 -4.08
C ALA A 444 -0.19 30.22 -2.81
N LEU A 445 0.44 30.64 -1.70
CA LEU A 445 0.41 29.91 -0.44
C LEU A 445 -0.98 29.87 0.20
N VAL A 446 -1.74 30.97 0.16
CA VAL A 446 -3.12 31.02 0.66
C VAL A 446 -4.01 30.05 -0.13
N LYS A 447 -3.90 30.04 -1.47
CA LYS A 447 -4.63 29.11 -2.34
C LYS A 447 -4.25 27.66 -2.06
N HIS A 448 -2.95 27.36 -2.09
CA HIS A 448 -2.48 25.98 -2.06
C HIS A 448 -2.49 25.36 -0.67
N PHE A 449 -2.40 26.11 0.42
CA PHE A 449 -2.50 25.60 1.80
C PHE A 449 -3.88 25.84 2.44
N ALA A 450 -4.91 26.02 1.62
CA ALA A 450 -6.30 26.11 2.06
C ALA A 450 -6.77 24.81 2.75
N LYS A 451 -7.83 24.90 3.57
CA LYS A 451 -8.26 23.78 4.44
C LYS A 451 -8.69 22.54 3.64
N GLU A 452 -9.28 22.76 2.48
CA GLU A 452 -9.80 21.79 1.53
C GLU A 452 -8.69 21.01 0.80
N ARG A 453 -7.47 21.55 0.73
CA ARG A 453 -6.30 20.90 0.12
C ARG A 453 -5.43 20.17 1.14
N ARG A 454 -5.76 20.24 2.42
CA ARG A 454 -4.93 19.71 3.51
C ARG A 454 -4.56 18.24 3.31
N LEU A 455 -3.27 17.96 3.48
CA LEU A 455 -2.68 16.63 3.53
C LEU A 455 -2.17 16.37 4.95
N GLU A 456 -2.63 15.29 5.59
CA GLU A 456 -2.15 14.82 6.89
C GLU A 456 -1.99 13.29 6.84
N TYR A 457 -0.78 12.78 7.06
CA TYR A 457 -0.53 11.39 7.38
C TYR A 457 0.09 11.34 8.77
N LEU A 458 -0.68 10.86 9.75
CA LEU A 458 -0.31 10.90 11.16
C LEU A 458 -0.29 9.49 11.74
N ASP A 459 0.90 9.01 12.06
CA ASP A 459 1.04 7.88 12.97
C ASP A 459 0.97 8.44 14.39
N VAL A 460 -0.08 8.09 15.10
CA VAL A 460 -0.37 8.60 16.44
C VAL A 460 0.14 7.59 17.46
N PRO A 461 0.83 8.04 18.53
CA PRO A 461 1.24 7.13 19.58
C PRO A 461 0.03 6.43 20.21
N ASN A 462 0.20 5.15 20.58
CA ASN A 462 -0.77 4.39 21.37
C ASN A 462 -1.26 5.17 22.60
N VAL A 463 -2.52 4.99 23.00
CA VAL A 463 -3.15 5.82 24.03
C VAL A 463 -2.52 5.64 25.42
N LEU A 464 -2.24 4.41 25.83
CA LEU A 464 -1.77 4.04 27.17
C LEU A 464 -0.30 3.61 27.16
N PHE A 465 0.05 2.62 26.32
CA PHE A 465 1.40 2.08 26.20
C PHE A 465 1.61 1.47 24.81
N ARG A 466 2.86 1.20 24.43
CA ARG A 466 3.27 0.79 23.07
C ARG A 466 2.49 -0.39 22.46
N TYR A 467 1.92 -1.26 23.27
CA TYR A 467 1.23 -2.48 22.82
C TYR A 467 -0.21 -2.56 23.32
N ASP A 468 -0.82 -1.44 23.69
CA ASP A 468 -2.16 -1.44 24.27
C ASP A 468 -3.23 -2.00 23.32
N GLU A 469 -3.15 -1.69 22.04
CA GLU A 469 -4.00 -2.26 20.98
C GLU A 469 -3.94 -3.80 20.98
N TRP A 470 -2.72 -4.36 20.96
CA TRP A 470 -2.50 -5.81 20.96
C TRP A 470 -2.97 -6.47 22.25
N VAL A 471 -2.68 -5.86 23.41
CA VAL A 471 -3.09 -6.38 24.71
C VAL A 471 -4.61 -6.39 24.84
N PHE A 472 -5.29 -5.30 24.43
CA PHE A 472 -6.75 -5.24 24.48
C PHE A 472 -7.41 -6.14 23.44
N GLY A 473 -6.87 -6.23 22.22
CA GLY A 473 -7.35 -7.17 21.21
C GLY A 473 -7.23 -8.61 21.69
N PHE A 474 -6.11 -8.99 22.31
CA PHE A 474 -5.90 -10.32 22.87
C PHE A 474 -6.81 -10.59 24.08
N ALA A 475 -6.94 -9.63 25.01
CA ALA A 475 -7.86 -9.75 26.13
C ALA A 475 -9.32 -9.91 25.66
N LEU A 476 -9.73 -9.14 24.67
CA LEU A 476 -11.06 -9.24 24.06
C LEU A 476 -11.28 -10.59 23.40
N LEU A 477 -10.27 -11.15 22.71
CA LEU A 477 -10.34 -12.49 22.14
C LEU A 477 -10.58 -13.54 23.26
N LEU A 478 -9.80 -13.49 24.35
CA LEU A 478 -9.96 -14.41 25.47
C LEU A 478 -11.33 -14.28 26.14
N ILE A 479 -11.81 -13.05 26.38
CA ILE A 479 -13.14 -12.77 26.92
C ILE A 479 -14.21 -13.31 25.97
N SER A 480 -14.08 -13.07 24.66
CA SER A 480 -15.03 -13.55 23.66
C SER A 480 -15.10 -15.07 23.62
N LEU A 481 -13.95 -15.76 23.69
CA LEU A 481 -13.89 -17.22 23.78
C LEU A 481 -14.48 -17.72 25.11
N TRP A 482 -14.26 -17.03 26.22
CA TRP A 482 -14.85 -17.36 27.52
C TRP A 482 -16.37 -17.18 27.53
N ILE A 483 -16.89 -16.06 27.00
CA ILE A 483 -18.33 -15.82 26.84
C ILE A 483 -18.92 -16.86 25.90
N CYS A 484 -18.28 -17.14 24.76
CA CYS A 484 -18.72 -18.21 23.87
C CYS A 484 -18.75 -19.54 24.61
N ARG A 485 -17.72 -19.89 25.38
CA ARG A 485 -17.72 -21.08 26.22
C ARG A 485 -18.88 -21.05 27.22
N TRP A 486 -19.15 -19.95 27.92
CA TRP A 486 -20.23 -19.87 28.90
C TRP A 486 -21.63 -19.97 28.27
N VAL A 487 -21.88 -19.22 27.19
CA VAL A 487 -23.15 -19.24 26.45
C VAL A 487 -23.40 -20.58 25.79
N LEU A 488 -22.34 -21.19 25.25
CA LEU A 488 -22.41 -22.50 24.62
C LEU A 488 -22.51 -23.58 25.70
N LEU A 489 -21.59 -23.72 26.64
CA LEU A 489 -21.54 -24.78 27.66
C LEU A 489 -22.67 -24.73 28.72
N LYS A 490 -23.92 -24.46 28.36
CA LYS A 490 -25.05 -24.63 29.28
C LYS A 490 -25.13 -26.10 29.75
N PRO A 491 -25.31 -26.34 31.06
CA PRO A 491 -25.53 -27.68 31.57
C PRO A 491 -26.76 -28.25 30.90
N PHE A 492 -26.58 -29.42 30.29
CA PHE A 492 -27.64 -30.16 29.63
C PHE A 492 -28.01 -31.31 30.57
N ASP A 493 -29.28 -31.40 30.95
CA ASP A 493 -29.72 -32.46 31.84
C ASP A 493 -29.73 -33.79 31.09
N HIS A 494 -28.84 -34.69 31.50
CA HIS A 494 -28.73 -36.01 30.91
C HIS A 494 -29.80 -36.98 31.41
N ALA A 495 -30.52 -36.65 32.49
CA ALA A 495 -31.50 -37.53 33.12
C ALA A 495 -32.70 -37.84 32.21
N GLY A 496 -33.05 -36.94 31.30
CA GLY A 496 -34.19 -37.09 30.37
C GLY A 496 -33.88 -37.76 29.02
N VAL A 497 -32.63 -38.13 28.76
CA VAL A 497 -32.20 -38.62 27.43
C VAL A 497 -32.53 -40.09 27.26
N ARG A 498 -33.42 -40.41 26.31
CA ARG A 498 -33.88 -41.79 26.05
C ARG A 498 -33.18 -42.48 24.90
N TRP A 499 -32.58 -41.70 23.99
CA TRP A 499 -31.91 -42.22 22.80
C TRP A 499 -30.76 -41.30 22.40
N ILE A 500 -29.68 -41.90 21.88
CA ILE A 500 -28.49 -41.14 21.46
C ILE A 500 -27.81 -41.80 20.27
N ARG A 501 -27.44 -41.00 19.26
CA ARG A 501 -26.58 -41.43 18.15
C ARG A 501 -25.50 -40.39 17.87
N LYS A 502 -24.29 -40.86 17.58
CA LYS A 502 -23.19 -39.99 17.14
C LYS A 502 -23.26 -39.79 15.64
N VAL A 503 -23.15 -38.54 15.20
CA VAL A 503 -23.04 -38.20 13.78
C VAL A 503 -21.60 -38.44 13.34
N ARG A 504 -21.41 -39.02 12.14
CA ARG A 504 -20.11 -39.32 11.54
C ARG A 504 -19.80 -38.36 10.41
N TYR A 505 -18.53 -38.02 10.27
CA TYR A 505 -18.02 -37.17 9.19
C TYR A 505 -16.70 -37.74 8.69
N PRO A 506 -16.17 -37.29 7.52
CA PRO A 506 -14.72 -37.32 7.30
C PRO A 506 -13.99 -36.74 8.53
N GLY A 507 -12.74 -37.17 8.77
CA GLY A 507 -12.03 -36.93 10.03
C GLY A 507 -12.22 -35.51 10.58
N LEU A 508 -12.58 -35.38 11.86
CA LEU A 508 -13.06 -34.15 12.52
C LEU A 508 -12.28 -32.88 12.13
N LYS A 509 -10.95 -33.04 11.97
CA LYS A 509 -10.03 -31.97 11.58
C LYS A 509 -10.34 -31.36 10.21
N VAL A 510 -10.77 -32.15 9.22
CA VAL A 510 -11.05 -31.64 7.86
C VAL A 510 -12.21 -30.66 7.86
N ILE A 511 -13.27 -30.97 8.61
CA ILE A 511 -14.44 -30.09 8.73
C ILE A 511 -14.11 -28.82 9.50
N GLU A 512 -13.39 -28.95 10.62
CA GLU A 512 -12.96 -27.79 11.40
C GLU A 512 -12.07 -26.87 10.55
N ILE A 513 -11.19 -27.45 9.71
CA ILE A 513 -10.35 -26.70 8.76
C ILE A 513 -11.19 -26.04 7.66
N CYS A 514 -12.14 -26.73 7.03
CA CYS A 514 -13.01 -26.14 6.00
C CYS A 514 -13.94 -25.05 6.57
N ALA A 515 -14.46 -25.27 7.79
CA ALA A 515 -15.26 -24.30 8.52
C ALA A 515 -14.44 -23.05 8.86
N LEU A 516 -13.23 -23.24 9.39
CA LEU A 516 -12.31 -22.16 9.65
C LEU A 516 -11.94 -21.41 8.37
N GLY A 517 -11.64 -22.11 7.28
CA GLY A 517 -11.34 -21.51 5.98
C GLY A 517 -12.51 -20.68 5.44
N THR A 518 -13.73 -21.20 5.53
CA THR A 518 -14.94 -20.46 5.11
C THR A 518 -15.18 -19.24 5.99
N ALA A 519 -15.04 -19.37 7.31
CA ALA A 519 -15.19 -18.27 8.25
C ALA A 519 -14.14 -17.17 8.00
N LEU A 520 -12.88 -17.55 7.77
CA LEU A 520 -11.79 -16.62 7.43
C LEU A 520 -12.02 -15.94 6.09
N PHE A 521 -12.53 -16.66 5.09
CA PHE A 521 -12.89 -16.09 3.79
C PHE A 521 -13.99 -15.03 3.92
N VAL A 522 -15.11 -15.36 4.58
CA VAL A 522 -16.22 -14.43 4.83
C VAL A 522 -15.75 -13.25 5.68
N PHE A 523 -14.93 -13.52 6.71
CA PHE A 523 -14.33 -12.48 7.54
C PHE A 523 -13.48 -11.51 6.71
N GLY A 524 -12.63 -12.02 5.82
CA GLY A 524 -11.84 -11.19 4.90
C GLY A 524 -12.69 -10.28 4.03
N HIS A 525 -13.82 -10.77 3.51
CA HIS A 525 -14.76 -9.96 2.73
C HIS A 525 -15.44 -8.88 3.55
N LEU A 526 -15.97 -9.23 4.72
CA LEU A 526 -16.61 -8.26 5.60
C LEU A 526 -15.60 -7.22 6.06
N ARG A 527 -14.41 -7.65 6.46
CA ARG A 527 -13.29 -6.79 6.82
C ARG A 527 -12.98 -5.81 5.70
N HIS A 528 -12.82 -6.26 4.47
CA HIS A 528 -12.56 -5.35 3.36
C HIS A 528 -13.69 -4.36 3.10
N VAL A 529 -14.94 -4.83 3.10
CA VAL A 529 -16.10 -3.95 2.89
C VAL A 529 -16.14 -2.88 3.97
N ILE A 530 -15.91 -3.28 5.22
CA ILE A 530 -15.79 -2.38 6.35
C ILE A 530 -14.62 -1.41 6.14
N LEU A 531 -13.40 -1.89 5.90
CA LEU A 531 -12.21 -1.03 5.78
C LEU A 531 -12.22 -0.12 4.56
N THR A 532 -12.93 -0.47 3.50
CA THR A 532 -12.92 0.28 2.24
C THR A 532 -14.08 1.26 2.14
N TYR A 533 -15.30 0.81 2.47
CA TYR A 533 -16.49 1.62 2.28
C TYR A 533 -16.94 2.32 3.56
N LEU A 534 -16.72 1.73 4.74
CA LEU A 534 -17.12 2.40 6.00
C LEU A 534 -16.39 3.74 6.19
N PRO A 535 -15.10 3.90 5.85
CA PRO A 535 -14.43 5.21 5.89
C PRO A 535 -14.98 6.24 4.89
N GLU A 536 -15.68 5.83 3.83
CA GLU A 536 -16.34 6.78 2.93
C GLU A 536 -17.68 7.27 3.49
N LEU A 537 -18.30 6.50 4.39
CA LEU A 537 -19.62 6.77 4.94
C LEU A 537 -19.59 7.50 6.30
N VAL A 538 -18.46 7.48 7.01
CA VAL A 538 -18.37 7.93 8.40
C VAL A 538 -17.30 9.02 8.59
N GLU A 539 -17.70 10.18 9.12
CA GLU A 539 -16.80 11.32 9.42
C GLU A 539 -15.69 10.97 10.42
N TRP A 540 -15.87 9.91 11.20
CA TRP A 540 -14.97 9.47 12.27
C TRP A 540 -13.76 8.68 11.77
N ARG A 541 -13.58 8.53 10.45
CA ARG A 541 -12.44 7.80 9.85
C ARG A 541 -11.06 8.33 10.25
N HIS A 542 -10.99 9.53 10.79
CA HIS A 542 -9.76 10.17 11.27
C HIS A 542 -9.56 9.99 12.78
N ASN A 543 -10.50 9.32 13.44
CA ASN A 543 -10.46 9.05 14.86
C ASN A 543 -9.62 7.80 15.11
N VAL A 544 -8.44 8.02 15.69
CA VAL A 544 -7.48 6.99 16.06
C VAL A 544 -8.07 5.94 16.99
N ILE A 545 -9.00 6.33 17.89
CA ILE A 545 -9.65 5.37 18.80
C ILE A 545 -10.53 4.40 18.00
N PHE A 546 -11.26 4.93 17.01
CA PHE A 546 -12.10 4.11 16.16
C PHE A 546 -11.26 3.14 15.32
N ASN A 547 -10.29 3.65 14.56
CA ASN A 547 -9.47 2.83 13.67
C ASN A 547 -8.54 1.87 14.42
N GLY A 548 -7.93 2.32 15.53
CA GLY A 548 -6.90 1.58 16.24
C GLY A 548 -7.41 0.69 17.36
N TYR A 549 -8.66 0.84 17.81
CA TYR A 549 -9.21 -0.01 18.88
C TYR A 549 -10.57 -0.58 18.50
N LEU A 550 -11.58 0.26 18.26
CA LEU A 550 -12.97 -0.21 18.07
C LEU A 550 -13.11 -1.10 16.83
N LEU A 551 -12.42 -0.76 15.76
CA LEU A 551 -12.46 -1.50 14.51
C LEU A 551 -11.76 -2.87 14.63
N PRO A 552 -10.50 -2.97 15.14
CA PRO A 552 -9.91 -4.26 15.50
C PRO A 552 -10.76 -5.08 16.48
N TRP A 553 -11.42 -4.44 17.43
CA TRP A 553 -12.29 -5.13 18.39
C TRP A 553 -13.54 -5.71 17.70
N ALA A 554 -14.17 -4.94 16.82
CA ALA A 554 -15.27 -5.42 15.99
C ALA A 554 -14.82 -6.57 15.10
N GLU A 555 -13.61 -6.50 14.52
CA GLU A 555 -13.00 -7.58 13.76
C GLU A 555 -12.85 -8.86 14.60
N VAL A 556 -12.31 -8.78 15.81
CA VAL A 556 -12.21 -9.93 16.73
C VAL A 556 -13.59 -10.53 17.02
N LEU A 557 -14.59 -9.70 17.33
CA LEU A 557 -15.94 -10.15 17.65
C LEU A 557 -16.64 -10.82 16.44
N ILE A 558 -16.53 -10.23 15.25
CA ILE A 558 -17.07 -10.79 14.01
C ILE A 558 -16.37 -12.10 13.67
N GLY A 559 -15.04 -12.15 13.78
CA GLY A 559 -14.25 -13.35 13.51
C GLY A 559 -14.63 -14.51 14.44
N VAL A 560 -14.71 -14.25 15.75
CA VAL A 560 -15.16 -15.24 16.74
C VAL A 560 -16.60 -15.67 16.46
N GLY A 561 -17.49 -14.72 16.18
CA GLY A 561 -18.90 -14.99 15.87
C GLY A 561 -19.08 -15.85 14.62
N LEU A 562 -18.35 -15.56 13.54
CA LEU A 562 -18.35 -16.37 12.32
C LEU A 562 -17.78 -17.76 12.56
N PHE A 563 -16.67 -17.87 13.30
CA PHE A 563 -16.07 -19.18 13.61
C PHE A 563 -17.04 -20.06 14.43
N VAL A 564 -17.61 -19.51 15.50
CA VAL A 564 -18.60 -20.20 16.33
C VAL A 564 -19.87 -20.52 15.54
N GLY A 565 -20.38 -19.56 14.78
CA GLY A 565 -21.55 -19.75 13.92
C GLY A 565 -21.33 -20.86 12.88
N THR A 566 -20.15 -20.92 12.27
CA THR A 566 -19.81 -21.96 11.30
C THR A 566 -19.73 -23.34 11.97
N LEU A 567 -19.13 -23.43 13.15
CA LEU A 567 -19.10 -24.68 13.93
C LEU A 567 -20.51 -25.14 14.35
N SER A 568 -21.47 -24.23 14.50
CA SER A 568 -22.85 -24.56 14.87
C SER A 568 -23.60 -25.36 13.78
N PHE A 569 -23.15 -25.31 12.53
CA PHE A 569 -23.74 -26.08 11.43
C PHE A 569 -23.36 -27.56 11.43
N PHE A 570 -22.44 -27.99 12.28
CA PHE A 570 -21.96 -29.38 12.29
C PHE A 570 -22.57 -30.17 13.46
N PRO A 571 -23.66 -30.92 13.24
CA PRO A 571 -24.27 -31.75 14.29
C PRO A 571 -23.29 -32.83 14.78
N ARG A 572 -23.02 -32.89 16.09
CA ARG A 572 -22.14 -33.89 16.72
C ARG A 572 -22.90 -35.12 17.20
N LYS A 573 -24.08 -34.92 17.78
CA LYS A 573 -24.91 -35.98 18.35
C LYS A 573 -26.39 -35.69 18.11
N LEU A 574 -27.16 -36.75 17.90
CA LEU A 574 -28.61 -36.73 17.97
C LEU A 574 -29.04 -37.36 19.28
N MET A 575 -30.05 -36.77 19.92
CA MET A 575 -30.61 -37.27 21.17
C MET A 575 -32.13 -37.15 21.15
N VAL A 576 -32.82 -37.98 21.91
CA VAL A 576 -34.24 -37.77 22.22
C VAL A 576 -34.35 -37.38 23.68
N GLU A 577 -34.97 -36.23 23.92
CA GLU A 577 -35.27 -35.70 25.25
C GLU A 577 -36.74 -35.27 25.29
N GLY A 578 -37.52 -35.91 26.17
CA GLY A 578 -38.98 -35.79 26.14
C GLY A 578 -39.54 -36.16 24.76
N ASP A 579 -40.28 -35.24 24.16
CA ASP A 579 -40.92 -35.37 22.85
C ASP A 579 -40.17 -34.68 21.71
N ASN A 580 -38.88 -34.41 21.91
CA ASN A 580 -38.06 -33.68 20.95
C ASN A 580 -36.88 -34.52 20.49
N LEU A 581 -36.62 -34.49 19.18
CA LEU A 581 -35.32 -34.85 18.62
C LEU A 581 -34.37 -33.65 18.77
N VAL A 582 -33.40 -33.79 19.65
CA VAL A 582 -32.35 -32.80 19.92
C VAL A 582 -31.17 -33.03 18.97
N VAL A 583 -30.86 -32.03 18.17
CA VAL A 583 -29.68 -32.03 17.29
C VAL A 583 -28.59 -31.19 17.94
N LYS A 584 -27.62 -31.84 18.59
CA LYS A 584 -26.51 -31.17 19.28
C LYS A 584 -25.35 -30.94 18.32
N SER A 585 -24.96 -29.69 18.08
CA SER A 585 -23.82 -29.32 17.21
C SER A 585 -22.44 -29.52 17.87
N LEU A 586 -21.36 -29.20 17.14
CA LEU A 586 -19.99 -29.12 17.67
C LEU A 586 -19.91 -27.97 18.68
N THR A 587 -20.60 -26.86 18.39
CA THR A 587 -20.97 -25.89 19.41
C THR A 587 -22.12 -26.44 20.26
N TYR A 588 -22.41 -25.84 21.40
CA TYR A 588 -23.55 -26.31 22.21
C TYR A 588 -24.89 -25.72 21.77
N TYR A 589 -24.94 -25.00 20.65
CA TYR A 589 -26.19 -24.71 20.00
C TYR A 589 -26.87 -26.03 19.63
N SER A 590 -28.04 -26.26 20.22
CA SER A 590 -28.87 -27.43 19.96
C SER A 590 -30.22 -26.93 19.48
N PHE A 591 -30.69 -27.43 18.34
CA PHE A 591 -32.05 -27.15 17.90
C PHE A 591 -32.92 -28.39 18.12
N LEU A 592 -34.17 -28.14 18.43
CA LEU A 592 -35.16 -29.15 18.79
C LEU A 592 -36.09 -29.34 17.60
N ILE A 593 -36.32 -30.59 17.22
CA ILE A 593 -37.38 -30.97 16.28
C ILE A 593 -38.45 -31.71 17.10
N PRO A 594 -39.59 -31.06 17.37
CA PRO A 594 -40.72 -31.71 18.04
C PRO A 594 -41.24 -32.90 17.22
N PHE A 595 -41.57 -34.01 17.88
CA PHE A 595 -42.03 -35.22 17.21
C PHE A 595 -43.29 -35.01 16.36
N ASP A 596 -44.20 -34.15 16.78
CA ASP A 596 -45.42 -33.77 16.04
C ASP A 596 -45.12 -33.09 14.69
N LYS A 597 -43.92 -32.53 14.53
CA LYS A 597 -43.49 -31.88 13.28
C LYS A 597 -42.75 -32.83 12.35
N ILE A 598 -42.45 -34.06 12.78
CA ILE A 598 -41.74 -35.06 11.97
C ILE A 598 -42.79 -35.81 11.13
N GLN A 599 -42.74 -35.61 9.81
CA GLN A 599 -43.65 -36.25 8.86
C GLN A 599 -43.15 -37.62 8.39
N ALA A 600 -41.82 -37.79 8.30
CA ALA A 600 -41.24 -39.06 7.89
C ALA A 600 -39.83 -39.25 8.46
N VAL A 601 -39.54 -40.48 8.88
CA VAL A 601 -38.18 -40.93 9.21
C VAL A 601 -37.79 -42.06 8.24
N LYS A 602 -36.67 -41.90 7.53
CA LYS A 602 -36.21 -42.85 6.49
C LYS A 602 -34.71 -43.15 6.64
N ALA A 603 -34.26 -44.24 6.02
CA ALA A 603 -32.85 -44.56 5.89
C ALA A 603 -32.45 -44.58 4.40
N VAL A 604 -31.70 -43.57 3.96
CA VAL A 604 -31.38 -43.37 2.53
C VAL A 604 -29.88 -43.31 2.28
N PRO A 605 -29.37 -43.89 1.18
CA PRO A 605 -27.97 -43.73 0.78
C PRO A 605 -27.66 -42.25 0.50
N TYR A 606 -26.46 -41.81 0.86
CA TYR A 606 -26.09 -40.40 0.73
C TYR A 606 -26.05 -39.90 -0.72
N TRP A 607 -25.64 -40.75 -1.68
CA TRP A 607 -25.60 -40.37 -3.10
C TRP A 607 -26.97 -40.04 -3.70
N LEU A 608 -28.05 -40.66 -3.22
CA LEU A 608 -29.42 -40.35 -3.66
C LEU A 608 -29.87 -38.95 -3.24
N VAL A 609 -29.30 -38.43 -2.15
CA VAL A 609 -29.55 -37.06 -1.68
C VAL A 609 -28.89 -36.03 -2.59
N LEU A 610 -27.67 -36.33 -3.09
CA LEU A 610 -26.93 -35.47 -4.02
C LEU A 610 -27.57 -35.38 -5.41
N MET A 611 -28.26 -36.44 -5.85
CA MET A 611 -28.81 -36.56 -7.22
C MET A 611 -30.24 -36.03 -7.38
N SER A 612 -30.84 -35.44 -6.34
CA SER A 612 -32.22 -34.96 -6.39
C SER A 612 -32.33 -33.45 -6.17
N PRO A 613 -32.49 -32.65 -7.24
CA PRO A 613 -32.53 -31.18 -7.16
C PRO A 613 -33.65 -30.64 -6.27
N GLY A 614 -34.83 -31.28 -6.29
CA GLY A 614 -35.96 -30.89 -5.43
C GLY A 614 -35.72 -31.17 -3.94
N LEU A 615 -34.95 -32.22 -3.62
CA LEU A 615 -34.55 -32.52 -2.24
C LEU A 615 -33.54 -31.50 -1.72
N LEU A 616 -32.59 -31.03 -2.54
CA LEU A 616 -31.60 -30.03 -2.16
C LEU A 616 -32.25 -28.71 -1.70
N TRP A 617 -33.39 -28.34 -2.30
CA TRP A 617 -34.13 -27.13 -1.93
C TRP A 617 -34.83 -27.24 -0.55
N LYS A 618 -35.38 -28.42 -0.22
CA LYS A 618 -35.98 -28.71 1.10
C LYS A 618 -34.94 -28.90 2.21
N LEU A 619 -33.74 -29.34 1.86
CA LEU A 619 -32.68 -29.62 2.83
C LEU A 619 -32.20 -28.35 3.55
N GLY A 620 -32.19 -27.20 2.86
CA GLY A 620 -31.62 -25.97 3.41
C GLY A 620 -30.12 -26.10 3.67
N TRP A 621 -29.35 -25.05 3.44
CA TRP A 621 -27.89 -25.13 3.47
C TRP A 621 -27.31 -25.46 4.86
N ARG A 622 -28.11 -25.34 5.92
CA ARG A 622 -27.73 -25.56 7.33
C ARG A 622 -27.83 -27.01 7.81
N HIS A 623 -28.38 -27.93 7.01
CA HIS A 623 -28.77 -29.28 7.48
C HIS A 623 -28.17 -30.41 6.63
N PHE A 624 -27.13 -30.07 5.85
CA PHE A 624 -26.44 -30.98 4.95
C PHE A 624 -25.14 -31.49 5.60
N VAL A 625 -25.03 -32.81 5.77
CA VAL A 625 -23.94 -33.45 6.51
C VAL A 625 -23.27 -34.52 5.66
N PHE A 626 -22.04 -34.25 5.21
CA PHE A 626 -21.26 -35.17 4.38
C PHE A 626 -20.93 -36.50 5.08
N HIS A 627 -21.41 -37.60 4.49
CA HIS A 627 -21.01 -38.95 4.87
C HIS A 627 -19.72 -39.34 4.11
N PRO A 628 -18.65 -39.82 4.77
CA PRO A 628 -17.38 -40.18 4.12
C PRO A 628 -17.52 -41.35 3.13
N PHE A 629 -18.54 -42.18 3.29
CA PHE A 629 -18.91 -43.25 2.36
C PHE A 629 -20.27 -42.98 1.73
N ILE A 630 -20.29 -42.52 0.49
CA ILE A 630 -21.52 -42.09 -0.20
C ILE A 630 -22.59 -43.19 -0.34
N TRP A 631 -22.20 -44.46 -0.20
CA TRP A 631 -23.05 -45.65 -0.32
C TRP A 631 -23.76 -46.05 0.99
N GLN A 632 -23.31 -45.58 2.15
CA GLN A 632 -23.94 -45.94 3.42
C GLN A 632 -25.27 -45.19 3.63
N LYS A 633 -26.25 -45.89 4.22
CA LYS A 633 -27.56 -45.33 4.53
C LYS A 633 -27.46 -44.40 5.74
N SER A 634 -27.82 -43.14 5.53
CA SER A 634 -27.92 -42.08 6.54
C SER A 634 -29.34 -41.97 7.07
N LEU A 635 -29.49 -41.39 8.27
CA LEU A 635 -30.81 -41.11 8.86
C LEU A 635 -31.40 -39.86 8.22
N TRP A 636 -32.61 -39.98 7.70
CA TRP A 636 -33.38 -38.90 7.10
C TRP A 636 -34.58 -38.57 7.99
N VAL A 637 -34.75 -37.30 8.33
CA VAL A 637 -35.89 -36.79 9.10
C VAL A 637 -36.54 -35.67 8.31
N GLU A 638 -37.78 -35.85 7.89
CA GLU A 638 -38.55 -34.86 7.13
C GLU A 638 -39.56 -34.16 8.04
N THR A 639 -39.62 -32.84 7.93
CA THR A 639 -40.64 -31.98 8.53
C THR A 639 -41.39 -31.26 7.41
N GLU A 640 -42.47 -30.56 7.75
CA GLU A 640 -43.27 -29.81 6.79
C GLU A 640 -42.43 -28.83 5.94
N LYS A 641 -41.43 -28.18 6.55
CA LYS A 641 -40.63 -27.13 5.92
C LYS A 641 -39.22 -27.56 5.53
N HIS A 642 -38.65 -28.54 6.23
CA HIS A 642 -37.23 -28.88 6.13
C HIS A 642 -36.99 -30.39 6.15
N ALA A 643 -35.94 -30.82 5.48
CA ALA A 643 -35.41 -32.17 5.59
C ALA A 643 -34.01 -32.17 6.20
N TYR A 644 -33.74 -33.11 7.09
CA TYR A 644 -32.47 -33.26 7.80
C TYR A 644 -31.85 -34.61 7.47
N VAL A 645 -30.56 -34.60 7.10
CA VAL A 645 -29.81 -35.82 6.82
C VAL A 645 -28.64 -35.93 7.77
N PHE A 646 -28.61 -37.03 8.53
CA PHE A 646 -27.57 -37.28 9.51
C PHE A 646 -26.80 -38.55 9.16
N SER A 647 -25.51 -38.39 8.97
CA SER A 647 -24.56 -39.49 8.76
C SER A 647 -24.37 -40.28 10.06
N ILE A 648 -24.84 -41.52 10.12
CA ILE A 648 -24.81 -42.38 11.33
C ILE A 648 -24.38 -43.80 10.94
N LYS A 649 -23.65 -44.49 11.83
CA LYS A 649 -23.08 -45.84 11.59
C LYS A 649 -24.08 -46.88 11.05
N ASN A 650 -25.36 -46.78 11.42
CA ASN A 650 -26.42 -47.68 10.96
C ASN A 650 -27.74 -46.91 10.80
N GLY A 651 -27.96 -46.30 9.63
CA GLY A 651 -29.15 -45.49 9.36
C GLY A 651 -30.47 -46.26 9.43
N ASN A 652 -30.49 -47.54 9.03
CA ASN A 652 -31.70 -48.38 9.10
C ASN A 652 -32.15 -48.54 10.56
N LEU A 653 -31.24 -49.00 11.42
CA LEU A 653 -31.52 -49.18 12.85
C LEU A 653 -31.91 -47.85 13.51
N ALA A 654 -31.19 -46.76 13.21
CA ALA A 654 -31.51 -45.45 13.76
C ALA A 654 -32.89 -44.95 13.33
N SER A 655 -33.33 -45.22 12.08
CA SER A 655 -34.65 -44.83 11.60
C SER A 655 -35.77 -45.62 12.29
N GLN A 656 -35.58 -46.92 12.49
CA GLN A 656 -36.55 -47.79 13.16
C GLN A 656 -36.72 -47.40 14.63
N GLU A 657 -35.61 -47.19 15.33
CA GLU A 657 -35.64 -46.77 16.74
C GLU A 657 -36.30 -45.40 16.91
N LEU A 658 -35.93 -44.42 16.08
CA LEU A 658 -36.53 -43.09 16.15
C LEU A 658 -38.02 -43.11 15.82
N GLN A 659 -38.42 -43.84 14.78
CA GLN A 659 -39.84 -44.01 14.43
C GLN A 659 -40.61 -44.66 15.59
N SER A 660 -40.06 -45.70 16.23
CA SER A 660 -40.71 -46.35 17.38
C SER A 660 -40.94 -45.41 18.58
N LEU A 661 -40.06 -44.41 18.77
CA LEU A 661 -40.20 -43.42 19.83
C LEU A 661 -41.29 -42.38 19.48
N ILE A 662 -41.40 -42.01 18.20
CA ILE A 662 -42.46 -41.13 17.69
C ILE A 662 -43.82 -41.83 17.81
N ASP A 663 -43.91 -43.10 17.41
CA ASP A 663 -45.16 -43.89 17.44
C ASP A 663 -45.64 -44.14 18.88
N LYS A 664 -44.73 -44.40 19.83
CA LYS A 664 -45.07 -44.57 21.25
C LYS A 664 -45.74 -43.33 21.85
N LYS A 665 -45.38 -42.13 21.39
CA LYS A 665 -46.05 -40.88 21.78
C LYS A 665 -47.46 -40.81 21.19
N ALA A 666 -47.62 -41.09 19.89
CA ALA A 666 -48.92 -41.08 19.22
C ALA A 666 -49.92 -42.07 19.86
N GLY A 667 -49.42 -43.19 20.40
CA GLY A 667 -50.22 -44.16 21.16
C GLY A 667 -50.63 -43.72 22.57
N HIS A 668 -49.88 -42.83 23.23
CA HIS A 668 -50.24 -42.30 24.56
C HIS A 668 -51.24 -41.13 24.48
N SER A 669 -51.28 -40.36 23.38
CA SER A 669 -52.30 -39.31 23.18
C SER A 669 -53.71 -39.83 22.90
N GLY A 670 -53.90 -41.14 22.78
CA GLY A 670 -55.18 -41.78 22.50
C GLY A 670 -55.95 -42.27 23.74
N HIS A 671 -55.41 -42.12 24.97
CA HIS A 671 -56.00 -42.76 26.16
C HIS A 671 -56.35 -41.87 27.35
N ASP A 672 -56.09 -40.55 27.30
CA ASP A 672 -56.51 -39.64 28.39
C ASP A 672 -57.81 -38.92 28.02
N GLY A 673 -58.90 -39.65 28.17
CA GLY A 673 -60.25 -39.18 27.89
C GLY A 673 -61.30 -39.90 28.72
N GLN A 674 -61.01 -40.20 29.99
CA GLN A 674 -62.01 -40.52 31.01
C GLN A 674 -61.37 -40.33 32.38
N GLY A 675 -61.85 -39.31 33.10
CA GLY A 675 -61.39 -38.99 34.43
C GLY A 675 -62.00 -39.91 35.49
N GLU A 676 -61.24 -40.13 36.55
CA GLU A 676 -61.75 -40.47 37.86
C GLU A 676 -60.93 -39.68 38.90
N GLU A 677 -61.62 -38.75 39.55
CA GLU A 677 -61.24 -38.17 40.85
C GLU A 677 -61.39 -39.25 41.93
N GLU A 678 -60.34 -39.49 42.69
CA GLU A 678 -60.30 -40.02 44.07
C GLU A 678 -58.80 -40.26 44.38
N GLY A 679 -58.17 -39.97 45.50
CA GLY A 679 -58.55 -39.43 46.80
C GLY A 679 -57.37 -39.75 47.75
N ARG A 680 -56.94 -38.76 48.54
CA ARG A 680 -56.29 -38.84 49.88
C ARG A 680 -54.95 -39.56 50.12
N GLY A 681 -54.13 -38.88 50.93
CA GLY A 681 -53.19 -39.43 51.93
C GLY A 681 -51.76 -39.53 51.42
N GLY A 682 -50.72 -38.90 51.99
CA GLY A 682 -50.42 -38.71 53.41
C GLY A 682 -49.13 -39.51 53.70
N GLY A 683 -48.04 -38.85 54.10
CA GLY A 683 -46.80 -39.55 54.50
C GLY A 683 -45.54 -38.68 54.42
N GLU A 684 -45.21 -38.03 55.53
CA GLU A 684 -43.87 -37.54 55.86
C GLU A 684 -42.91 -38.72 56.14
N GLU A 685 -41.63 -38.58 55.79
CA GLU A 685 -40.42 -38.83 56.60
C GLU A 685 -39.20 -38.92 55.65
N SER A 686 -38.27 -37.96 55.65
CA SER A 686 -37.15 -37.69 56.57
C SER A 686 -35.95 -38.65 56.44
N GLN A 687 -34.76 -38.02 56.43
CA GLN A 687 -33.42 -38.58 56.72
C GLN A 687 -32.78 -39.44 55.61
N LYS A 688 -31.47 -39.40 55.36
CA LYS A 688 -30.31 -38.82 56.05
C LYS A 688 -29.12 -38.80 55.08
N SER A 689 -28.19 -37.91 55.39
CA SER A 689 -26.99 -37.53 54.67
C SER A 689 -25.73 -38.39 54.97
N PHE A 690 -24.83 -38.46 53.99
CA PHE A 690 -23.35 -38.65 54.03
C PHE A 690 -22.76 -40.05 54.42
N PRO A 691 -21.46 -40.39 54.14
CA PRO A 691 -20.39 -39.66 53.40
C PRO A 691 -19.40 -40.48 52.51
N LEU A 692 -18.44 -39.76 51.87
CA LEU A 692 -17.03 -40.12 51.53
C LEU A 692 -16.80 -41.19 50.41
N GLN A 693 -15.78 -41.17 49.53
CA GLN A 693 -14.38 -40.74 49.61
C GLN A 693 -13.80 -40.28 48.25
N SER A 694 -12.75 -39.47 48.39
CA SER A 694 -11.64 -39.17 47.48
C SER A 694 -11.07 -40.34 46.66
N HIS A 695 -10.64 -40.08 45.41
CA HIS A 695 -9.30 -40.47 44.95
C HIS A 695 -8.77 -39.53 43.88
N VAL A 696 -7.49 -39.22 44.05
CA VAL A 696 -6.59 -38.40 43.25
C VAL A 696 -5.99 -39.26 42.14
N MET A 697 -6.02 -38.76 40.90
CA MET A 697 -4.86 -38.64 40.01
C MET A 697 -5.19 -37.68 38.86
#